data_AF-A0A810L2T3-F1
#
_entry.id   AF-A0A810L2T3-F1
#
_cell.length_a   1.000
_cell.length_b   1.000
_cell.length_c   1.000
_cell.angle_alpha   90.00
_cell.angle_beta   90.00
_cell.angle_gamma   90.00
#
_symmetry.space_group_name_H-M   'P 1'
#
loop_
_entity.id
_entity.type
_entity.pdbx_description
1 polymer ?
#
loop_
_entity_poly.entity_id
_entity_poly.type
_entity_poly.pdbx_seq_one_letter_code
_entity_poly.pdbx_strand_id
1 'polypeptide(L)'
;MTNEATGTRWDRLRPRVPTVFATYLGLLALYGLIRAAVPPLRDYLYWPTALIETLGLPASVNLAWVAFLIILAGAVARRKRVAGVLLGVLLGLALVIDLIADGYVLTTLAAGHDLPDVYSADIVFAAVGTVFVAIEVIVLVRARHEFYARVQRGSFRKATATLVLGLVATAGIGYLLVTLDPGTLAGRRKRASWVGHRLLDSSDPLHGPAGAPHWIAMVTGLCVAATLFAALLVLLASQRTAAVLPPDDEARIRALLDRYGERDSLGYFATRRDKSAIFSESGKAAITYRVVGGVILASGDPIGDPEAWAPAIAAWHAFARRYAWTPAVMGASEQGATAYARAGLRALQLGDEAVLHVADFTLDGREMRGVRQAVRRVQRAGYTTRIRRHADVPAEEMAQIVARAEAWRDTESERGFSMALGRLGDPADARCVLVEAMAPDGTPAALLSFVPWGRHGLSLDLMRRDPDADNGLMEFMVAAVVAAAAGLSVSRISLNFAVFRAAFEEGARIGAGPILRLWRKLLLFFSRWWQIESLYRSNVKYRPVWLPRYLCFGDTRDVARVGLASAMAEGFVTVPRLSALLNRGRDRAISAPPPQPPATGPTVGPPDEPDEPIAPTRPPVPEQVAVRLATMEKMRAAGTDPYPVVAPVTDACGELARRAAGLPADHRTGETVRVAGRVLLDRDHGGVRFVLLRDATGDLQAMLTATDTGAAAMRRWSTEVDLGDQLALDGELVTSRRGEPSVLVRSFTITAKCLHPLPNKHRGLTDPEARVRARHLDLALRPAARRLLAVRAAAIGSLRATLTGRGFLEVETPILQRVHGGANARPFRTRSNAYDLDLYLRIAPELFLKRLCVGGMGAVFELGRDFRNEGVDATHNPEFTMLEAYQPYTDYHDVAELAQTLIQSAATAAFGAPVLRRTAADGSVSEVDIGGRWRRCTVHEAVSAAVGAPVTVDTPVAELAAHADRLHVPYEDGESHGELLLDLYDRLVERTTVEPTFYLDFPADVSPLTRQHRRDDRLAERFDLVAFGAEIGTGYTELTDPVEQRRRLTEQSLRASGGDPEAMELDEDFLTALEYGMPPTGGLGLGVDRLVMLLTGLSIRDTLAFPMVRPGGRS
;
A
#
# COMPACT_ATOMS: atom_id res chain seq x y z
N MET A 1 -42.66 20.88 -17.20
CA MET A 1 -43.27 19.71 -16.53
C MET A 1 -44.75 20.01 -16.34
N THR A 2 -45.57 19.48 -17.24
CA THR A 2 -47.04 19.58 -17.23
C THR A 2 -47.57 18.19 -17.58
N ASN A 3 -48.71 17.83 -16.98
CA ASN A 3 -49.47 16.56 -17.07
C ASN A 3 -48.91 15.32 -16.38
N GLU A 4 -49.38 15.04 -15.16
CA GLU A 4 -49.66 13.67 -14.70
C GLU A 4 -50.62 13.69 -13.49
N ALA A 5 -51.92 13.90 -13.72
CA ALA A 5 -52.94 13.85 -12.66
C ALA A 5 -54.21 13.06 -13.01
N THR A 6 -54.16 12.16 -14.01
CA THR A 6 -55.33 11.39 -14.46
C THR A 6 -55.05 9.90 -14.67
N GLY A 7 -54.09 9.32 -13.93
CA GLY A 7 -53.88 7.86 -13.91
C GLY A 7 -54.79 7.17 -12.89
N THR A 8 -55.38 6.03 -13.27
CA THR A 8 -56.13 5.16 -12.34
C THR A 8 -55.24 4.72 -11.16
N ARG A 9 -55.83 4.28 -10.03
CA ARG A 9 -55.04 3.77 -8.87
C ARG A 9 -54.08 2.64 -9.31
N TRP A 10 -54.43 1.88 -10.34
CA TRP A 10 -53.57 0.88 -10.97
C TRP A 10 -52.38 1.48 -11.74
N ASP A 11 -52.54 2.60 -12.45
CA ASP A 11 -51.43 3.24 -13.20
C ASP A 11 -50.32 3.76 -12.28
N ARG A 12 -50.64 4.12 -11.04
CA ARG A 12 -49.67 4.48 -10.01
C ARG A 12 -49.02 3.26 -9.33
N LEU A 13 -49.73 2.13 -9.27
CA LEU A 13 -49.27 0.91 -8.59
C LEU A 13 -48.51 -0.04 -9.53
N ARG A 14 -48.90 -0.15 -10.80
CA ARG A 14 -48.30 -1.05 -11.79
C ARG A 14 -46.77 -0.95 -11.85
N PRO A 15 -46.13 0.25 -11.83
CA PRO A 15 -44.68 0.33 -11.94
C PRO A 15 -43.99 -0.17 -10.67
N ARG A 16 -44.69 -0.27 -9.53
CA ARG A 16 -44.13 -0.77 -8.26
C ARG A 16 -44.21 -2.29 -8.13
N VAL A 17 -45.03 -2.97 -8.94
CA VAL A 17 -45.25 -4.43 -8.86
C VAL A 17 -43.95 -5.25 -8.93
N PRO A 18 -43.02 -5.02 -9.87
CA PRO A 18 -41.75 -5.75 -9.87
C PRO A 18 -40.93 -5.54 -8.59
N THR A 19 -40.94 -4.33 -8.01
CA THR A 19 -40.22 -4.05 -6.77
C THR A 19 -40.84 -4.80 -5.58
N VAL A 20 -42.17 -4.89 -5.51
CA VAL A 20 -42.88 -5.63 -4.45
C VAL A 20 -42.55 -7.11 -4.53
N PHE A 21 -42.69 -7.75 -5.70
CA PHE A 21 -42.34 -9.16 -5.88
C PHE A 21 -40.86 -9.44 -5.63
N ALA A 22 -39.95 -8.56 -6.05
CA ALA A 22 -38.53 -8.71 -5.76
C ALA A 22 -38.24 -8.64 -4.26
N THR A 23 -38.94 -7.77 -3.53
CA THR A 23 -38.80 -7.64 -2.08
C THR A 23 -39.33 -8.89 -1.38
N TYR A 24 -40.52 -9.37 -1.78
CA TYR A 24 -41.10 -10.63 -1.29
C TYR A 24 -40.15 -11.81 -1.47
N LEU A 25 -39.64 -12.03 -2.69
CA LEU A 25 -38.67 -13.09 -2.98
C LEU A 25 -37.37 -12.95 -2.17
N GLY A 26 -36.89 -11.73 -1.98
CA GLY A 26 -35.69 -11.46 -1.18
C GLY A 26 -35.88 -11.77 0.31
N LEU A 27 -37.04 -11.41 0.88
CA LEU A 27 -37.40 -11.74 2.26
C LEU A 27 -37.58 -13.25 2.45
N LEU A 28 -38.22 -13.92 1.50
CA LEU A 28 -38.39 -15.38 1.50
C LEU A 28 -37.03 -16.09 1.47
N ALA A 29 -36.09 -15.60 0.66
CA ALA A 29 -34.75 -16.16 0.60
C ALA A 29 -33.96 -15.93 1.90
N LEU A 30 -34.04 -14.73 2.48
CA LEU A 30 -33.41 -14.42 3.77
C LEU A 30 -33.96 -15.32 4.89
N TYR A 31 -35.27 -15.52 4.92
CA TYR A 31 -35.94 -16.40 5.85
C TYR A 31 -35.46 -17.86 5.71
N GLY A 32 -35.40 -18.38 4.47
CA GLY A 32 -34.86 -19.72 4.20
C GLY A 32 -33.38 -19.86 4.60
N LEU A 33 -32.56 -18.82 4.39
CA LEU A 33 -31.14 -18.81 4.78
C LEU A 33 -30.97 -18.90 6.31
N ILE A 34 -31.75 -18.13 7.07
CA ILE A 34 -31.73 -18.14 8.54
C ILE A 34 -32.12 -19.53 9.08
N ARG A 35 -33.18 -20.14 8.52
CA ARG A 35 -33.61 -21.50 8.88
C ARG A 35 -32.58 -22.57 8.50
N ALA A 36 -31.84 -22.36 7.41
CA ALA A 36 -30.78 -23.27 7.00
C ALA A 36 -29.59 -23.22 7.96
N ALA A 37 -29.20 -22.01 8.40
CA ALA A 37 -28.01 -21.75 9.22
C ALA A 37 -28.15 -22.13 10.71
N VAL A 38 -29.37 -22.10 11.28
CA VAL A 38 -29.60 -22.35 12.70
C VAL A 38 -30.58 -23.52 12.87
N PRO A 39 -30.10 -24.76 13.04
CA PRO A 39 -30.95 -25.96 13.10
C PRO A 39 -32.06 -25.92 14.16
N PRO A 40 -31.85 -25.40 15.39
CA PRO A 40 -32.92 -25.28 16.39
C PRO A 40 -34.09 -24.39 15.94
N LEU A 41 -33.83 -23.37 15.10
CA LEU A 41 -34.89 -22.49 14.60
C LEU A 41 -35.86 -23.21 13.65
N ARG A 42 -35.53 -24.41 13.16
CA ARG A 42 -36.42 -25.17 12.27
C ARG A 42 -37.68 -25.62 12.98
N ASP A 43 -37.56 -26.02 14.25
CA ASP A 43 -38.67 -26.48 15.08
C ASP A 43 -39.44 -25.29 15.69
N TYR A 44 -38.72 -24.26 16.16
CA TYR A 44 -39.34 -23.06 16.73
C TYR A 44 -40.11 -22.20 15.71
N LEU A 45 -39.74 -22.23 14.43
CA LEU A 45 -40.37 -21.43 13.36
C LEU A 45 -41.39 -22.22 12.53
N TYR A 46 -41.89 -23.36 13.01
CA TYR A 46 -42.88 -24.18 12.30
C TYR A 46 -44.12 -23.38 11.87
N TRP A 47 -44.78 -22.70 12.81
CA TRP A 47 -45.99 -21.90 12.53
C TRP A 47 -45.76 -20.73 11.56
N PRO A 48 -44.70 -19.89 11.74
CA PRO A 48 -44.33 -18.89 10.73
C PRO A 48 -44.03 -19.49 9.34
N THR A 49 -43.42 -20.67 9.28
CA THR A 49 -43.12 -21.35 8.01
C THR A 49 -44.40 -21.76 7.31
N ALA A 50 -45.30 -22.45 8.02
CA ALA A 50 -46.58 -22.89 7.50
C ALA A 50 -47.39 -21.71 6.95
N LEU A 51 -47.39 -20.56 7.64
CA LEU A 51 -48.04 -19.35 7.17
C LEU A 51 -47.39 -18.77 5.90
N ILE A 52 -46.06 -18.74 5.82
CA ILE A 52 -45.34 -18.22 4.64
C ILE A 52 -45.56 -19.14 3.43
N GLU A 53 -45.54 -20.46 3.63
CA GLU A 53 -45.78 -21.45 2.58
C GLU A 53 -47.23 -21.42 2.09
N THR A 54 -48.18 -21.12 2.98
CA THR A 54 -49.59 -20.85 2.61
C THR A 54 -49.72 -19.59 1.75
N LEU A 55 -48.84 -18.61 1.89
CA LEU A 55 -48.91 -17.31 1.20
C LEU A 55 -48.13 -17.25 -0.11
N GLY A 56 -47.65 -18.38 -0.67
CA GLY A 56 -47.02 -18.35 -1.99
C GLY A 56 -45.99 -19.45 -2.26
N LEU A 57 -44.73 -19.04 -2.42
CA LEU A 57 -43.67 -19.97 -2.80
C LEU A 57 -43.09 -20.73 -1.59
N PRO A 58 -42.64 -21.99 -1.75
CA PRO A 58 -42.11 -22.79 -0.65
C PRO A 58 -40.94 -22.10 0.07
N ALA A 59 -40.95 -22.12 1.41
CA ALA A 59 -39.91 -21.56 2.27
C ALA A 59 -38.88 -22.65 2.68
N SER A 60 -38.44 -23.45 1.69
CA SER A 60 -37.60 -24.61 1.95
C SER A 60 -36.22 -24.25 2.54
N VAL A 61 -35.68 -25.13 3.38
CA VAL A 61 -34.32 -25.05 3.96
C VAL A 61 -33.21 -25.40 2.95
N ASN A 62 -33.56 -25.55 1.68
CA ASN A 62 -32.59 -25.88 0.63
C ASN A 62 -31.81 -24.62 0.22
N LEU A 63 -30.49 -24.64 0.46
CA LEU A 63 -29.57 -23.57 0.05
C LEU A 63 -29.62 -23.28 -1.46
N ALA A 64 -29.88 -24.28 -2.30
CA ALA A 64 -30.05 -24.10 -3.74
C ALA A 64 -31.31 -23.27 -4.05
N TRP A 65 -32.40 -23.53 -3.33
CA TRP A 65 -33.66 -22.80 -3.48
C TRP A 65 -33.52 -21.37 -2.96
N VAL A 66 -32.87 -21.17 -1.82
CA VAL A 66 -32.52 -19.85 -1.29
C VAL A 66 -31.69 -19.07 -2.32
N ALA A 67 -30.65 -19.67 -2.88
CA ALA A 67 -29.81 -19.04 -3.89
C ALA A 67 -30.59 -18.72 -5.19
N PHE A 68 -31.51 -19.61 -5.59
CA PHE A 68 -32.44 -19.39 -6.70
C PHE A 68 -33.34 -18.18 -6.46
N LEU A 69 -33.96 -18.08 -5.27
CA LEU A 69 -34.83 -16.98 -4.89
C LEU A 69 -34.07 -15.64 -4.84
N ILE A 70 -32.83 -15.60 -4.31
CA ILE A 70 -31.97 -14.40 -4.32
C ILE A 70 -31.73 -13.91 -5.75
N ILE A 71 -31.38 -14.82 -6.66
CA ILE A 71 -31.12 -14.47 -8.05
C ILE A 71 -32.41 -14.02 -8.74
N LEU A 72 -33.53 -14.72 -8.53
CA LEU A 72 -34.82 -14.38 -9.11
C LEU A 72 -35.29 -13.02 -8.62
N ALA A 73 -35.19 -12.73 -7.32
CA ALA A 73 -35.46 -11.43 -6.72
C ALA A 73 -34.67 -10.31 -7.41
N GLY A 74 -33.37 -10.51 -7.59
CA GLY A 74 -32.50 -9.56 -8.30
C GLY A 74 -32.89 -9.36 -9.77
N ALA A 75 -33.37 -10.40 -10.45
CA ALA A 75 -33.80 -10.32 -11.85
C ALA A 75 -35.18 -9.68 -12.03
N VAL A 76 -36.11 -9.94 -11.11
CA VAL A 76 -37.43 -9.30 -11.00
C VAL A 76 -37.28 -7.82 -10.68
N ALA A 77 -36.38 -7.45 -9.75
CA ALA A 77 -36.04 -6.05 -9.45
C ALA A 77 -35.53 -5.29 -10.68
N ARG A 78 -34.78 -5.99 -11.55
CA ARG A 78 -34.27 -5.47 -12.83
C ARG A 78 -35.29 -5.55 -13.97
N ARG A 79 -36.54 -5.92 -13.68
CA ARG A 79 -37.64 -5.97 -14.66
C ARG A 79 -37.36 -6.83 -15.89
N LYS A 80 -36.57 -7.91 -15.72
CA LYS A 80 -36.25 -8.84 -16.81
C LYS A 80 -37.49 -9.61 -17.22
N ARG A 81 -37.79 -9.60 -18.52
CA ARG A 81 -38.96 -10.30 -19.08
C ARG A 81 -38.96 -11.79 -18.74
N VAL A 82 -37.81 -12.44 -18.84
CA VAL A 82 -37.64 -13.86 -18.52
C VAL A 82 -37.90 -14.14 -17.03
N ALA A 83 -37.53 -13.22 -16.13
CA ALA A 83 -37.77 -13.39 -14.70
C ALA A 83 -39.25 -13.24 -14.36
N GLY A 84 -39.95 -12.29 -15.00
CA GLY A 84 -41.42 -12.16 -14.86
C GLY A 84 -42.17 -13.40 -15.38
N VAL A 85 -41.71 -13.98 -16.51
CA VAL A 85 -42.27 -15.24 -17.02
C VAL A 85 -41.97 -16.40 -16.07
N LEU A 86 -40.73 -16.54 -15.60
CA LEU A 86 -40.33 -17.61 -14.69
C LEU A 86 -41.10 -17.55 -13.36
N LEU A 87 -41.23 -16.36 -12.78
CA LEU A 87 -42.05 -16.15 -11.57
C LEU A 87 -43.52 -16.52 -11.82
N GLY A 88 -44.07 -16.15 -12.99
CA GLY A 88 -45.44 -16.52 -13.36
C GLY A 88 -45.62 -18.01 -13.55
N VAL A 89 -44.62 -18.72 -14.09
CA VAL A 89 -44.64 -20.19 -14.20
C VAL A 89 -44.59 -20.84 -12.82
N LEU A 90 -43.76 -20.33 -11.90
CA LEU A 90 -43.67 -20.88 -10.54
C LEU A 90 -44.97 -20.70 -9.76
N LEU A 91 -45.52 -19.49 -9.75
CA LEU A 91 -46.80 -19.20 -9.09
C LEU A 91 -47.95 -19.94 -9.75
N GLY A 92 -47.93 -20.08 -11.08
CA GLY A 92 -48.92 -20.86 -11.81
C GLY A 92 -48.84 -22.36 -11.49
N LEU A 93 -47.64 -22.92 -11.34
CA LEU A 93 -47.44 -24.31 -10.95
C LEU A 93 -47.88 -24.54 -9.50
N ALA A 94 -47.54 -23.62 -8.58
CA ALA A 94 -48.02 -23.66 -7.20
C ALA A 94 -49.56 -23.68 -7.14
N LEU A 95 -50.21 -22.76 -7.86
CA LEU A 95 -51.67 -22.72 -7.95
C LEU A 95 -52.28 -24.03 -8.47
N VAL A 96 -51.66 -24.68 -9.46
CA VAL A 96 -52.14 -25.98 -9.97
C VAL A 96 -52.00 -27.07 -8.93
N ILE A 97 -50.88 -27.10 -8.19
CA ILE A 97 -50.64 -28.08 -7.12
C ILE A 97 -51.69 -27.88 -6.02
N ASP A 98 -51.92 -26.64 -5.59
CA ASP A 98 -52.90 -26.32 -4.54
C ASP A 98 -54.32 -26.71 -4.97
N LEU A 99 -54.71 -26.42 -6.21
CA LEU A 99 -56.01 -26.84 -6.76
C LEU A 99 -56.18 -28.37 -6.83
N ILE A 100 -55.12 -29.12 -7.13
CA ILE A 100 -55.15 -30.58 -7.13
C ILE A 100 -55.28 -31.11 -5.70
N ALA A 101 -54.55 -30.53 -4.75
CA ALA A 101 -54.61 -30.90 -3.34
C ALA A 101 -56.01 -30.59 -2.75
N ASP A 102 -56.53 -29.40 -2.98
CA ASP A 102 -57.89 -28.98 -2.59
C ASP A 102 -58.95 -29.89 -3.23
N GLY A 103 -58.78 -30.25 -4.51
CA GLY A 103 -59.66 -31.18 -5.22
C GLY A 103 -59.62 -32.60 -4.65
N TYR A 104 -58.44 -33.10 -4.27
CA TYR A 104 -58.28 -34.39 -3.61
C TYR A 104 -58.95 -34.41 -2.23
N VAL A 105 -58.77 -33.36 -1.45
CA VAL A 105 -59.44 -33.17 -0.16
C VAL A 105 -60.96 -33.14 -0.33
N LEU A 106 -61.46 -32.35 -1.28
CA LEU A 106 -62.90 -32.21 -1.54
C LEU A 106 -63.53 -33.53 -2.01
N THR A 107 -62.84 -34.29 -2.86
CA THR A 107 -63.31 -35.60 -3.33
C THR A 107 -63.27 -36.67 -2.25
N THR A 108 -62.28 -36.62 -1.35
CA THR A 108 -62.19 -37.53 -0.19
C THR A 108 -63.34 -37.27 0.81
N LEU A 109 -63.62 -35.99 1.10
CA LEU A 109 -64.78 -35.58 1.90
C LEU A 109 -66.11 -35.98 1.24
N ALA A 110 -66.24 -35.76 -0.07
CA ALA A 110 -67.45 -36.13 -0.81
C ALA A 110 -67.67 -37.65 -0.90
N ALA A 111 -66.61 -38.45 -0.81
CA ALA A 111 -66.67 -39.91 -0.78
C ALA A 111 -67.04 -40.47 0.61
N GLY A 112 -67.27 -39.63 1.62
CA GLY A 112 -67.70 -40.03 2.95
C GLY A 112 -66.61 -40.72 3.80
N HIS A 113 -65.34 -40.60 3.41
CA HIS A 113 -64.22 -41.07 4.22
C HIS A 113 -63.87 -40.02 5.29
N ASP A 114 -63.63 -40.48 6.52
CA ASP A 114 -63.08 -39.62 7.57
C ASP A 114 -61.67 -39.16 7.17
N LEU A 115 -61.46 -37.84 7.16
CA LEU A 115 -60.12 -37.30 7.02
C LEU A 115 -59.33 -37.57 8.31
N PRO A 116 -58.02 -37.88 8.24
CA PRO A 116 -57.17 -37.95 9.42
C PRO A 116 -57.26 -36.65 10.24
N ASP A 117 -57.24 -36.71 11.57
CA ASP A 117 -57.37 -35.56 12.49
C ASP A 117 -56.43 -34.37 12.18
N VAL A 118 -55.34 -34.63 11.46
CA VAL A 118 -54.36 -33.66 10.96
C VAL A 118 -54.96 -32.67 9.93
N TYR A 119 -56.05 -32.99 9.24
CA TYR A 119 -56.53 -32.20 8.10
C TYR A 119 -57.65 -31.19 8.41
N SER A 120 -58.31 -31.22 9.57
CA SER A 120 -59.52 -30.41 9.79
C SER A 120 -59.28 -28.91 9.96
N ALA A 121 -58.13 -28.50 10.51
CA ALA A 121 -57.71 -27.10 10.61
C ALA A 121 -56.99 -26.60 9.34
N ASP A 122 -56.36 -27.50 8.58
CA ASP A 122 -55.49 -27.17 7.44
C ASP A 122 -56.25 -26.84 6.15
N ILE A 123 -57.51 -27.28 5.99
CA ILE A 123 -58.31 -27.06 4.78
C ILE A 123 -58.61 -25.57 4.56
N VAL A 124 -58.91 -24.84 5.63
CA VAL A 124 -59.21 -23.40 5.55
C VAL A 124 -57.94 -22.62 5.17
N PHE A 125 -56.79 -22.99 5.74
CA PHE A 125 -55.51 -22.38 5.39
C PHE A 125 -55.12 -22.68 3.93
N ALA A 126 -55.28 -23.93 3.47
CA ALA A 126 -55.03 -24.32 2.09
C ALA A 126 -55.89 -23.51 1.10
N ALA A 127 -57.21 -23.42 1.35
CA ALA A 127 -58.11 -22.64 0.49
C ALA A 127 -57.77 -21.13 0.47
N VAL A 128 -57.39 -20.55 1.61
CA VAL A 128 -56.94 -19.16 1.69
C VAL A 128 -55.63 -18.95 0.91
N GLY A 129 -54.71 -19.92 0.99
CA GLY A 129 -53.47 -19.91 0.22
C GLY A 129 -53.71 -19.94 -1.28
N THR A 130 -54.57 -20.86 -1.75
CA THR A 130 -54.98 -20.98 -3.17
C THR A 130 -55.51 -19.65 -3.71
N VAL A 131 -56.36 -18.95 -2.94
CA VAL A 131 -56.90 -17.62 -3.30
C VAL A 131 -55.79 -16.57 -3.36
N PHE A 132 -54.87 -16.58 -2.40
CA PHE A 132 -53.76 -15.62 -2.36
C PHE A 132 -52.83 -15.78 -3.57
N VAL A 133 -52.41 -17.01 -3.88
CA VAL A 133 -51.59 -17.32 -5.07
C VAL A 133 -52.29 -16.92 -6.36
N ALA A 134 -53.61 -17.14 -6.46
CA ALA A 134 -54.40 -16.70 -7.61
C ALA A 134 -54.37 -15.17 -7.78
N ILE A 135 -54.46 -14.41 -6.68
CA ILE A 135 -54.32 -12.94 -6.72
C ILE A 135 -52.92 -12.54 -7.20
N GLU A 136 -51.86 -13.18 -6.70
CA GLU A 136 -50.49 -12.90 -7.13
C GLU A 136 -50.29 -13.12 -8.63
N VAL A 137 -50.81 -14.24 -9.17
CA VAL A 137 -50.77 -14.55 -10.61
C VAL A 137 -51.51 -13.46 -11.40
N ILE A 138 -52.70 -13.03 -10.97
CA ILE A 138 -53.48 -11.98 -11.64
C ILE A 138 -52.72 -10.65 -11.65
N VAL A 139 -52.13 -10.26 -10.52
CA VAL A 139 -51.34 -9.01 -10.40
C VAL A 139 -50.12 -9.07 -11.32
N LEU A 140 -49.40 -10.19 -11.34
CA LEU A 140 -48.22 -10.38 -12.17
C LEU A 140 -48.56 -10.36 -13.67
N VAL A 141 -49.65 -11.02 -14.08
CA VAL A 141 -50.13 -11.02 -15.47
C VAL A 141 -50.53 -9.62 -15.92
N ARG A 142 -51.22 -8.84 -15.07
CA ARG A 142 -51.57 -7.44 -15.39
C ARG A 142 -50.35 -6.52 -15.44
N ALA A 143 -49.32 -6.79 -14.65
CA ALA A 143 -48.06 -6.03 -14.66
C ALA A 143 -47.02 -6.55 -15.67
N ARG A 144 -47.35 -7.52 -16.54
CA ARG A 144 -46.39 -8.17 -17.46
C ARG A 144 -45.60 -7.19 -18.35
N HIS A 145 -46.19 -6.05 -18.70
CA HIS A 145 -45.55 -5.03 -19.55
C HIS A 145 -44.48 -4.21 -18.81
N GLU A 146 -44.49 -4.24 -17.48
CA GLU A 146 -43.46 -3.62 -16.63
C GLU A 146 -42.16 -4.43 -16.64
N PHE A 147 -42.19 -5.69 -17.08
CA PHE A 147 -41.02 -6.54 -17.29
C PHE A 147 -40.46 -6.41 -18.71
N TYR A 148 -40.02 -5.20 -19.07
CA TYR A 148 -39.61 -4.85 -20.43
C TYR A 148 -38.16 -5.24 -20.78
N ALA A 149 -37.31 -5.54 -19.79
CA ALA A 149 -35.89 -5.71 -20.03
C ALA A 149 -35.57 -7.03 -20.74
N ARG A 150 -34.86 -6.95 -21.87
CA ARG A 150 -34.54 -8.09 -22.73
C ARG A 150 -33.29 -8.84 -22.23
N VAL A 151 -33.31 -10.17 -22.36
CA VAL A 151 -32.17 -11.06 -22.06
C VAL A 151 -31.44 -11.42 -23.37
N GLN A 152 -30.17 -11.79 -23.29
CA GLN A 152 -29.36 -12.17 -24.45
C GLN A 152 -30.01 -13.29 -25.29
N ARG A 153 -30.09 -13.10 -26.61
CA ARG A 153 -30.49 -14.16 -27.55
C ARG A 153 -29.53 -15.35 -27.40
N GLY A 154 -30.07 -16.55 -27.14
CA GLY A 154 -29.29 -17.78 -26.94
C GLY A 154 -28.85 -18.07 -25.49
N SER A 155 -29.11 -17.17 -24.53
CA SER A 155 -28.89 -17.41 -23.09
C SER A 155 -29.60 -18.65 -22.58
N PHE A 156 -30.84 -18.89 -23.02
CA PHE A 156 -31.61 -20.07 -22.68
C PHE A 156 -30.90 -21.37 -23.09
N ARG A 157 -30.43 -21.47 -24.34
CA ARG A 157 -29.69 -22.65 -24.82
C ARG A 157 -28.40 -22.89 -24.03
N LYS A 158 -27.68 -21.80 -23.69
CA LYS A 158 -26.46 -21.88 -22.87
C LYS A 158 -26.78 -22.32 -21.45
N ALA A 159 -27.81 -21.77 -20.83
CA ALA A 159 -28.26 -22.16 -19.49
C ALA A 159 -28.69 -23.63 -19.45
N THR A 160 -29.45 -24.09 -20.45
CA THR A 160 -29.82 -25.50 -20.59
C THR A 160 -28.58 -26.38 -20.76
N ALA A 161 -27.61 -25.98 -21.59
CA ALA A 161 -26.37 -26.72 -21.75
C ALA A 161 -25.55 -26.78 -20.44
N THR A 162 -25.44 -25.66 -19.72
CA THR A 162 -24.78 -25.59 -18.40
C THR A 162 -25.46 -26.50 -17.38
N LEU A 163 -26.80 -26.51 -17.37
CA LEU A 163 -27.58 -27.38 -16.48
C LEU A 163 -27.34 -28.86 -16.80
N VAL A 164 -27.46 -29.27 -18.06
CA VAL A 164 -27.28 -30.66 -18.49
C VAL A 164 -25.86 -31.14 -18.21
N LEU A 165 -24.84 -30.38 -18.64
CA LEU A 165 -23.44 -30.74 -18.43
C LEU A 165 -23.08 -30.81 -16.94
N GLY A 166 -23.55 -29.84 -16.14
CA GLY A 166 -23.27 -29.83 -14.70
C GLY A 166 -23.98 -30.97 -13.96
N LEU A 167 -25.21 -31.34 -14.36
CA LEU A 167 -25.91 -32.48 -13.78
C LEU A 167 -25.22 -33.80 -14.13
N VAL A 168 -24.72 -33.96 -15.36
CA VAL A 168 -23.92 -35.13 -15.76
C VAL A 168 -22.62 -35.21 -14.97
N ALA A 169 -21.90 -34.10 -14.82
CA ALA A 169 -20.68 -34.07 -14.01
C ALA A 169 -20.97 -34.40 -12.54
N THR A 170 -22.04 -33.84 -11.98
CA THR A 170 -22.48 -34.12 -10.61
C THR A 170 -22.88 -35.59 -10.42
N ALA A 171 -23.56 -36.19 -11.40
CA ALA A 171 -23.88 -37.61 -11.41
C ALA A 171 -22.61 -38.47 -11.38
N GLY A 172 -21.59 -38.10 -12.17
CA GLY A 172 -20.30 -38.79 -12.21
C GLY A 172 -19.55 -38.71 -10.87
N ILE A 173 -19.47 -37.51 -10.27
CA ILE A 173 -18.85 -37.29 -8.96
C ILE A 173 -19.59 -38.07 -7.88
N GLY A 174 -20.92 -37.97 -7.82
CA GLY A 174 -21.73 -38.71 -6.86
C GLY A 174 -21.56 -40.23 -6.99
N TYR A 175 -21.54 -40.76 -8.22
CA TYR A 175 -21.32 -42.19 -8.46
C TYR A 175 -19.91 -42.65 -8.06
N LEU A 176 -18.89 -41.82 -8.30
CA LEU A 176 -17.51 -42.11 -7.88
C LEU A 176 -17.39 -42.16 -6.36
N LEU A 177 -17.93 -41.16 -5.66
CA LEU A 177 -17.89 -41.08 -4.20
C LEU A 177 -18.60 -42.27 -3.53
N VAL A 178 -19.81 -42.62 -4.00
CA VAL A 178 -20.55 -43.80 -3.52
C VAL A 178 -19.86 -45.12 -3.91
N THR A 179 -18.96 -45.10 -4.90
CA THR A 179 -18.16 -46.28 -5.24
C THR A 179 -16.96 -46.45 -4.31
N LEU A 180 -16.35 -45.34 -3.87
CA LEU A 180 -15.23 -45.32 -2.93
C LEU A 180 -15.67 -45.62 -1.49
N ASP A 181 -16.83 -45.12 -1.09
CA ASP A 181 -17.43 -45.37 0.23
C ASP A 181 -18.93 -45.70 0.08
N PRO A 182 -19.27 -46.97 -0.16
CA PRO A 182 -20.63 -47.38 -0.53
C PRO A 182 -21.63 -47.41 0.64
N GLY A 183 -21.19 -47.26 1.89
CA GLY A 183 -22.06 -47.44 3.06
C GLY A 183 -22.86 -48.75 2.99
N THR A 184 -24.20 -48.66 3.02
CA THR A 184 -25.12 -49.81 2.95
C THR A 184 -25.60 -50.13 1.51
N LEU A 185 -25.12 -49.40 0.50
CA LEU A 185 -25.50 -49.58 -0.91
C LEU A 185 -24.65 -50.64 -1.62
N ALA A 186 -24.98 -51.91 -1.37
CA ALA A 186 -24.39 -53.06 -2.07
C ALA A 186 -24.96 -53.20 -3.51
N GLY A 187 -24.13 -52.96 -4.52
CA GLY A 187 -24.40 -53.26 -5.94
C GLY A 187 -24.57 -52.04 -6.86
N ARG A 188 -24.09 -52.15 -8.11
CA ARG A 188 -24.03 -51.06 -9.10
C ARG A 188 -25.39 -50.41 -9.38
N ARG A 189 -26.48 -51.20 -9.40
CA ARG A 189 -27.86 -50.70 -9.65
C ARG A 189 -28.37 -49.84 -8.50
N LYS A 190 -28.12 -50.23 -7.24
CA LYS A 190 -28.54 -49.46 -6.06
C LYS A 190 -27.78 -48.13 -5.96
N ARG A 191 -26.49 -48.13 -6.29
CA ARG A 191 -25.67 -46.91 -6.36
C ARG A 191 -26.16 -45.94 -7.44
N ALA A 192 -26.42 -46.45 -8.66
CA ALA A 192 -26.95 -45.63 -9.74
C ALA A 192 -28.35 -45.06 -9.44
N SER A 193 -29.22 -45.87 -8.83
CA SER A 193 -30.55 -45.44 -8.38
C SER A 193 -30.46 -44.37 -7.29
N TRP A 194 -29.56 -44.52 -6.31
CA TRP A 194 -29.34 -43.50 -5.28
C TRP A 194 -28.86 -42.16 -5.87
N VAL A 195 -27.89 -42.19 -6.79
CA VAL A 195 -27.42 -40.97 -7.49
C VAL A 195 -28.55 -40.34 -8.30
N GLY A 196 -29.33 -41.14 -9.03
CA GLY A 196 -30.50 -40.66 -9.78
C GLY A 196 -31.55 -39.99 -8.89
N HIS A 197 -31.91 -40.61 -7.77
CA HIS A 197 -32.79 -40.00 -6.78
C HIS A 197 -32.19 -38.73 -6.20
N ARG A 198 -30.89 -38.69 -5.89
CA ARG A 198 -30.24 -37.50 -5.33
C ARG A 198 -30.15 -36.31 -6.29
N LEU A 199 -30.10 -36.57 -7.60
CA LEU A 199 -30.16 -35.51 -8.62
C LEU A 199 -31.56 -34.91 -8.78
N LEU A 200 -32.60 -35.69 -8.45
CA LEU A 200 -34.02 -35.32 -8.59
C LEU A 200 -34.63 -34.81 -7.28
N ASP A 201 -34.16 -35.31 -6.13
CA ASP A 201 -34.64 -34.98 -4.80
C ASP A 201 -33.77 -33.89 -4.16
N SER A 202 -34.27 -32.67 -4.23
CA SER A 202 -33.64 -31.46 -3.70
C SER A 202 -34.27 -30.99 -2.38
N SER A 203 -35.07 -31.82 -1.70
CA SER A 203 -35.86 -31.37 -0.55
C SER A 203 -35.05 -31.23 0.74
N ASP A 204 -34.02 -32.07 0.96
CA ASP A 204 -33.12 -31.98 2.12
C ASP A 204 -31.62 -32.12 1.72
N PRO A 205 -30.83 -31.03 1.72
CA PRO A 205 -29.39 -31.09 1.45
C PRO A 205 -28.61 -31.87 2.51
N LEU A 206 -29.14 -31.94 3.74
CA LEU A 206 -28.49 -32.54 4.89
C LEU A 206 -28.86 -34.02 4.97
N HIS A 207 -30.12 -34.40 4.89
CA HIS A 207 -30.51 -35.81 4.96
C HIS A 207 -30.74 -36.40 3.55
N GLY A 208 -29.81 -37.27 3.12
CA GLY A 208 -29.98 -38.04 1.89
C GLY A 208 -30.88 -39.27 2.09
N PRO A 209 -31.44 -39.84 0.99
CA PRO A 209 -32.13 -41.12 1.07
C PRO A 209 -31.21 -42.19 1.67
N ALA A 210 -31.75 -43.00 2.59
CA ALA A 210 -31.00 -43.98 3.37
C ALA A 210 -30.15 -44.89 2.47
N GLY A 211 -28.84 -44.96 2.72
CA GLY A 211 -27.95 -45.81 1.92
C GLY A 211 -26.48 -45.38 1.88
N ALA A 212 -26.23 -44.10 1.63
CA ALA A 212 -24.87 -43.55 1.51
C ALA A 212 -24.50 -42.72 2.76
N PRO A 213 -23.20 -42.63 3.11
CA PRO A 213 -22.70 -41.74 4.15
C PRO A 213 -23.18 -40.29 3.97
N HIS A 214 -23.48 -39.62 5.08
CA HIS A 214 -24.06 -38.27 5.12
C HIS A 214 -23.19 -37.23 4.38
N TRP A 215 -21.86 -37.33 4.49
CA TRP A 215 -20.94 -36.43 3.82
C TRP A 215 -21.01 -36.53 2.28
N ILE A 216 -21.26 -37.72 1.72
CA ILE A 216 -21.42 -37.93 0.27
C ILE A 216 -22.73 -37.33 -0.22
N ALA A 217 -23.79 -37.50 0.55
CA ALA A 217 -25.09 -36.88 0.28
C ALA A 217 -24.99 -35.36 0.27
N MET A 218 -24.24 -34.77 1.22
CA MET A 218 -23.99 -33.34 1.32
C MET A 218 -23.19 -32.81 0.12
N VAL A 219 -22.06 -33.44 -0.22
CA VAL A 219 -21.18 -33.02 -1.34
C VAL A 219 -21.93 -33.09 -2.68
N THR A 220 -22.66 -34.18 -2.92
CA THR A 220 -23.46 -34.34 -4.15
C THR A 220 -24.58 -33.29 -4.22
N GLY A 221 -25.25 -33.02 -3.10
CA GLY A 221 -26.29 -31.97 -3.00
C GLY A 221 -25.74 -30.57 -3.28
N LEU A 222 -24.56 -30.23 -2.75
CA LEU A 222 -23.85 -28.98 -3.04
C LEU A 222 -23.49 -28.84 -4.53
N CYS A 223 -23.08 -29.92 -5.20
CA CYS A 223 -22.78 -29.91 -6.62
C CYS A 223 -24.04 -29.67 -7.50
N VAL A 224 -25.17 -30.28 -7.13
CA VAL A 224 -26.46 -30.02 -7.80
C VAL A 224 -26.88 -28.55 -7.60
N ALA A 225 -26.77 -28.05 -6.37
CA ALA A 225 -27.06 -26.65 -6.04
C ALA A 225 -26.19 -25.68 -6.85
N ALA A 226 -24.88 -25.94 -6.92
CA ALA A 226 -23.93 -25.14 -7.69
C ALA A 226 -24.23 -25.17 -9.20
N THR A 227 -24.64 -26.32 -9.73
CA THR A 227 -25.03 -26.49 -11.14
C THR A 227 -26.28 -25.67 -11.48
N LEU A 228 -27.33 -25.78 -10.66
CA LEU A 228 -28.58 -25.02 -10.83
C LEU A 228 -28.30 -23.51 -10.75
N PHE A 229 -27.48 -23.10 -9.79
CA PHE A 229 -27.05 -21.73 -9.61
C PHE A 229 -26.28 -21.20 -10.83
N ALA A 230 -25.32 -21.98 -11.36
CA ALA A 230 -24.56 -21.62 -12.55
C ALA A 230 -25.45 -21.49 -13.80
N ALA A 231 -26.38 -22.43 -14.01
CA ALA A 231 -27.33 -22.38 -15.12
C ALA A 231 -28.23 -21.13 -15.03
N LEU A 232 -28.69 -20.78 -13.83
CA LEU A 232 -29.51 -19.60 -13.57
C LEU A 232 -28.74 -18.29 -13.81
N LEU A 233 -27.48 -18.21 -13.38
CA LEU A 233 -26.60 -17.07 -13.67
C LEU A 233 -26.38 -16.89 -15.18
N VAL A 234 -26.20 -17.98 -15.92
CA VAL A 234 -26.08 -17.96 -17.40
C VAL A 234 -27.39 -17.51 -18.05
N LEU A 235 -28.53 -17.98 -17.56
CA LEU A 235 -29.85 -17.58 -18.05
C LEU A 235 -30.09 -16.08 -17.84
N LEU A 236 -29.62 -15.53 -16.72
CA LEU A 236 -29.87 -14.16 -16.31
C LEU A 236 -28.70 -13.21 -16.63
N ALA A 237 -27.63 -13.66 -17.27
CA ALA A 237 -26.56 -12.78 -17.72
C ALA A 237 -27.13 -11.73 -18.70
N SER A 238 -26.86 -10.44 -18.44
CA SER A 238 -27.25 -9.35 -19.36
C SER A 238 -26.37 -9.37 -20.61
N GLN A 239 -26.89 -8.87 -21.74
CA GLN A 239 -26.12 -8.81 -22.98
C GLN A 239 -24.79 -8.09 -22.76
N ARG A 240 -23.69 -8.78 -23.04
CA ARG A 240 -22.43 -8.13 -23.41
C ARG A 240 -22.58 -7.68 -24.85
N THR A 241 -22.94 -6.42 -25.05
CA THR A 241 -22.74 -5.82 -26.38
C THR A 241 -21.23 -5.76 -26.57
N ALA A 242 -20.72 -6.44 -27.60
CA ALA A 242 -19.39 -6.12 -28.10
C ALA A 242 -19.51 -4.69 -28.64
N ALA A 243 -19.15 -3.71 -27.80
CA ALA A 243 -19.16 -2.32 -28.19
C ALA A 243 -17.98 -2.13 -29.15
N VAL A 244 -18.27 -2.17 -30.44
CA VAL A 244 -17.33 -1.80 -31.50
C VAL A 244 -17.85 -0.49 -32.07
N LEU A 245 -17.01 0.55 -32.10
CA LEU A 245 -17.38 1.83 -32.68
C LEU A 245 -17.36 1.70 -34.21
N PRO A 246 -18.50 1.92 -34.92
CA PRO A 246 -18.49 1.93 -36.37
C PRO A 246 -17.58 3.05 -36.92
N PRO A 247 -16.87 2.85 -38.05
CA PRO A 247 -16.03 3.88 -38.64
C PRO A 247 -16.76 5.21 -38.91
N ASP A 248 -18.02 5.13 -39.35
CA ASP A 248 -18.85 6.32 -39.62
C ASP A 248 -19.17 7.11 -38.34
N ASP A 249 -19.41 6.40 -37.24
CA ASP A 249 -19.65 7.03 -35.93
C ASP A 249 -18.36 7.61 -35.36
N GLU A 250 -17.20 6.95 -35.57
CA GLU A 250 -15.89 7.50 -35.22
C GLU A 250 -15.63 8.83 -35.95
N ALA A 251 -15.89 8.89 -37.26
CA ALA A 251 -15.76 10.11 -38.05
C ALA A 251 -16.68 11.24 -37.55
N ARG A 252 -17.94 10.91 -37.20
CA ARG A 252 -18.89 11.89 -36.64
C ARG A 252 -18.44 12.42 -35.27
N ILE A 253 -17.92 11.56 -34.40
CA ILE A 253 -17.36 11.98 -33.10
C ILE A 253 -16.15 12.90 -33.30
N ARG A 254 -15.23 12.55 -34.21
CA ARG A 254 -14.08 13.42 -34.54
C ARG A 254 -14.53 14.79 -35.05
N ALA A 255 -15.54 14.83 -35.92
CA ALA A 255 -16.10 16.09 -36.41
C ALA A 255 -16.78 16.96 -35.32
N LEU A 256 -17.33 16.33 -34.27
CA LEU A 256 -17.82 17.03 -33.08
C LEU A 256 -16.67 17.52 -32.19
N LEU A 257 -15.62 16.71 -32.01
CA LEU A 257 -14.42 17.08 -31.24
C LEU A 257 -13.64 18.23 -31.90
N ASP A 258 -13.56 18.29 -33.22
CA ASP A 258 -12.88 19.39 -33.93
C ASP A 258 -13.58 20.74 -33.75
N ARG A 259 -14.89 20.73 -33.45
CA ARG A 259 -15.70 21.93 -33.22
C ARG A 259 -15.87 22.27 -31.73
N TYR A 260 -16.03 21.27 -30.87
CA TYR A 260 -16.44 21.44 -29.47
C TYR A 260 -15.49 20.78 -28.46
N GLY A 261 -14.42 20.13 -28.92
CA GLY A 261 -13.51 19.34 -28.08
C GLY A 261 -12.59 20.14 -27.15
N GLU A 262 -12.62 21.47 -27.18
CA GLU A 262 -11.84 22.31 -26.26
C GLU A 262 -12.35 22.26 -24.81
N ARG A 263 -13.57 21.77 -24.57
CA ARG A 263 -14.18 21.84 -23.24
C ARG A 263 -13.74 20.73 -22.29
N ASP A 264 -13.34 19.58 -22.83
CA ASP A 264 -12.99 18.41 -22.04
C ASP A 264 -11.70 17.75 -22.55
N SER A 265 -10.69 17.67 -21.68
CA SER A 265 -9.40 17.03 -21.95
C SER A 265 -9.53 15.53 -22.19
N LEU A 266 -10.59 14.89 -21.69
CA LEU A 266 -10.84 13.46 -21.90
C LEU A 266 -11.69 13.19 -23.15
N GLY A 267 -12.16 14.24 -23.84
CA GLY A 267 -13.07 14.11 -24.97
C GLY A 267 -12.51 13.27 -26.12
N TYR A 268 -11.19 13.33 -26.38
CA TYR A 268 -10.58 12.58 -27.48
C TYR A 268 -10.61 11.05 -27.27
N PHE A 269 -10.59 10.59 -26.01
CA PHE A 269 -10.71 9.17 -25.68
C PHE A 269 -12.11 8.60 -25.96
N ALA A 270 -13.09 9.44 -26.32
CA ALA A 270 -14.38 9.01 -26.85
C ALA A 270 -14.24 8.29 -28.21
N THR A 271 -13.14 8.50 -28.94
CA THR A 271 -12.89 7.88 -30.26
C THR A 271 -12.43 6.41 -30.20
N ARG A 272 -12.30 5.83 -29.01
CA ARG A 272 -11.86 4.44 -28.85
C ARG A 272 -12.81 3.45 -29.50
N ARG A 273 -12.25 2.44 -30.15
CA ARG A 273 -13.02 1.42 -30.87
C ARG A 273 -13.67 0.37 -29.98
N ASP A 274 -13.35 0.31 -28.68
CA ASP A 274 -14.03 -0.53 -27.69
C ASP A 274 -15.27 0.14 -27.05
N LYS A 275 -15.63 1.34 -27.54
CA LYS A 275 -16.82 2.10 -27.15
C LYS A 275 -17.87 2.04 -28.27
N SER A 276 -19.11 2.34 -27.92
CA SER A 276 -20.17 2.64 -28.88
C SER A 276 -20.73 4.03 -28.59
N ALA A 277 -21.40 4.65 -29.55
CA ALA A 277 -21.96 5.98 -29.39
C ALA A 277 -23.48 5.99 -29.49
N ILE A 278 -24.11 6.89 -28.74
CA ILE A 278 -25.51 7.29 -28.94
C ILE A 278 -25.51 8.78 -29.21
N PHE A 279 -26.07 9.15 -30.36
CA PHE A 279 -26.21 10.55 -30.77
C PHE A 279 -27.55 11.13 -30.33
N SER A 280 -27.59 12.43 -30.12
CA SER A 280 -28.86 13.17 -30.04
C SER A 280 -29.63 13.02 -31.35
N GLU A 281 -30.95 13.20 -31.32
CA GLU A 281 -31.78 13.20 -32.53
C GLU A 281 -31.30 14.23 -33.55
N SER A 282 -30.78 15.37 -33.08
CA SER A 282 -30.19 16.42 -33.92
C SER A 282 -28.81 16.08 -34.50
N GLY A 283 -28.16 15.02 -34.01
CA GLY A 283 -26.78 14.65 -34.37
C GLY A 283 -25.70 15.62 -33.85
N LYS A 284 -26.07 16.67 -33.12
CA LYS A 284 -25.15 17.71 -32.60
C LYS A 284 -24.41 17.32 -31.33
N ALA A 285 -24.83 16.26 -30.63
CA ALA A 285 -24.13 15.73 -29.47
C ALA A 285 -24.14 14.20 -29.46
N ALA A 286 -23.19 13.59 -28.75
CA ALA A 286 -23.06 12.15 -28.60
C ALA A 286 -22.56 11.74 -27.21
N ILE A 287 -22.98 10.57 -26.73
CA ILE A 287 -22.44 9.92 -25.54
C ILE A 287 -21.78 8.63 -25.96
N THR A 288 -20.49 8.51 -25.66
CA THR A 288 -19.74 7.27 -25.87
C THR A 288 -19.78 6.42 -24.61
N TYR A 289 -20.01 5.12 -24.77
CA TYR A 289 -20.24 4.21 -23.66
C TYR A 289 -19.72 2.80 -23.94
N ARG A 290 -19.56 2.03 -22.87
CA ARG A 290 -19.32 0.58 -22.89
C ARG A 290 -20.17 -0.09 -21.82
N VAL A 291 -20.53 -1.35 -22.05
CA VAL A 291 -21.32 -2.13 -21.08
C VAL A 291 -20.42 -3.11 -20.34
N VAL A 292 -20.31 -2.94 -19.02
CA VAL A 292 -19.49 -3.80 -18.15
C VAL A 292 -20.32 -4.21 -16.94
N GLY A 293 -20.43 -5.51 -16.66
CA GLY A 293 -21.15 -6.00 -15.46
C GLY A 293 -22.64 -5.62 -15.37
N GLY A 294 -23.28 -5.28 -16.49
CA GLY A 294 -24.65 -4.77 -16.50
C GLY A 294 -24.79 -3.28 -16.16
N VAL A 295 -23.67 -2.55 -16.16
CA VAL A 295 -23.60 -1.09 -16.09
C VAL A 295 -23.29 -0.58 -17.50
N ILE A 296 -24.06 0.39 -17.99
CA ILE A 296 -23.73 1.14 -19.20
C ILE A 296 -22.93 2.36 -18.76
N LEU A 297 -21.63 2.29 -18.97
CA LEU A 297 -20.66 3.25 -18.47
C LEU A 297 -20.30 4.23 -19.58
N ALA A 298 -20.60 5.51 -19.40
CA ALA A 298 -20.15 6.60 -20.26
C ALA A 298 -18.79 7.14 -19.81
N SER A 299 -18.02 7.67 -20.76
CA SER A 299 -16.67 8.21 -20.54
C SER A 299 -16.66 9.72 -20.74
N GLY A 300 -16.29 10.47 -19.70
CA GLY A 300 -16.18 11.93 -19.75
C GLY A 300 -17.51 12.64 -19.96
N ASP A 301 -17.44 13.82 -20.57
CA ASP A 301 -18.61 14.63 -20.89
C ASP A 301 -19.31 14.18 -22.18
N PRO A 302 -20.59 14.54 -22.41
CA PRO A 302 -21.17 14.42 -23.74
C PRO A 302 -20.36 15.22 -24.76
N ILE A 303 -20.11 14.61 -25.93
CA ILE A 303 -19.31 15.23 -27.00
C ILE A 303 -20.22 16.04 -27.90
N GLY A 304 -19.84 17.29 -28.22
CA GLY A 304 -20.57 18.16 -29.14
C GLY A 304 -21.24 19.35 -28.45
N ASP A 305 -22.30 19.87 -29.06
CA ASP A 305 -22.96 21.10 -28.63
C ASP A 305 -23.67 20.93 -27.27
N PRO A 306 -23.34 21.74 -26.24
CA PRO A 306 -23.98 21.70 -24.93
C PRO A 306 -25.51 21.81 -24.95
N GLU A 307 -26.07 22.54 -25.91
CA GLU A 307 -27.52 22.65 -26.04
C GLU A 307 -28.17 21.32 -26.42
N ALA A 308 -27.43 20.43 -27.08
CA ALA A 308 -27.87 19.11 -27.48
C ALA A 308 -27.49 18.00 -26.48
N TRP A 309 -26.82 18.32 -25.35
CA TRP A 309 -26.43 17.33 -24.34
C TRP A 309 -27.64 16.68 -23.67
N ALA A 310 -28.64 17.45 -23.26
CA ALA A 310 -29.82 16.90 -22.58
C ALA A 310 -30.59 15.87 -23.46
N PRO A 311 -30.86 16.15 -24.75
CA PRO A 311 -31.38 15.14 -25.67
C PRO A 311 -30.51 13.89 -25.82
N ALA A 312 -29.18 14.04 -25.89
CA ALA A 312 -28.27 12.89 -25.98
C ALA A 312 -28.31 12.03 -24.70
N ILE A 313 -28.32 12.65 -23.52
CA ILE A 313 -28.45 11.97 -22.23
C ILE A 313 -29.80 11.24 -22.12
N ALA A 314 -30.88 11.86 -22.60
CA ALA A 314 -32.20 11.23 -22.62
C ALA A 314 -32.24 9.98 -23.52
N ALA A 315 -31.63 10.05 -24.73
CA ALA A 315 -31.52 8.92 -25.65
C ALA A 315 -30.70 7.78 -25.04
N TRP A 316 -29.58 8.11 -24.38
CA TRP A 316 -28.74 7.14 -23.67
C TRP A 316 -29.48 6.47 -22.50
N HIS A 317 -30.22 7.23 -21.69
CA HIS A 317 -31.08 6.66 -20.64
C HIS A 317 -32.18 5.75 -21.19
N ALA A 318 -32.82 6.12 -22.30
CA ALA A 318 -33.83 5.29 -22.94
C ALA A 318 -33.22 3.95 -23.41
N PHE A 319 -32.00 4.00 -23.95
CA PHE A 319 -31.25 2.81 -24.34
C PHE A 319 -30.87 1.93 -23.14
N ALA A 320 -30.38 2.54 -22.05
CA ALA A 320 -30.08 1.85 -20.80
C ALA A 320 -31.29 1.08 -20.24
N ARG A 321 -32.46 1.73 -20.23
CA ARG A 321 -33.72 1.12 -19.77
C ARG A 321 -34.10 -0.12 -20.59
N ARG A 322 -33.93 -0.10 -21.90
CA ARG A 322 -34.29 -1.23 -22.79
C ARG A 322 -33.63 -2.55 -22.40
N TYR A 323 -32.43 -2.50 -21.82
CA TYR A 323 -31.64 -3.66 -21.40
C TYR A 323 -31.50 -3.79 -19.88
N ALA A 324 -32.16 -2.93 -19.10
CA ALA A 324 -31.99 -2.79 -17.66
C ALA A 324 -30.52 -2.68 -17.24
N TRP A 325 -29.75 -1.88 -17.98
CA TRP A 325 -28.41 -1.50 -17.56
C TRP A 325 -28.47 -0.31 -16.61
N THR A 326 -27.66 -0.36 -15.56
CA THR A 326 -27.47 0.78 -14.67
C THR A 326 -26.67 1.85 -15.42
N PRO A 327 -27.20 3.07 -15.62
CA PRO A 327 -26.42 4.16 -16.21
C PRO A 327 -25.39 4.68 -15.21
N ALA A 328 -24.15 4.82 -15.67
CA ALA A 328 -23.09 5.47 -14.93
C ALA A 328 -22.16 6.25 -15.86
N VAL A 329 -21.49 7.26 -15.34
CA VAL A 329 -20.52 8.09 -16.07
C VAL A 329 -19.24 8.15 -15.25
N MET A 330 -18.09 8.00 -15.90
CA MET A 330 -16.78 8.12 -15.27
C MET A 330 -16.00 9.28 -15.87
N GLY A 331 -15.36 10.08 -15.01
CA GLY A 331 -14.43 11.13 -15.45
C GLY A 331 -15.12 12.39 -15.99
N ALA A 332 -16.41 12.59 -15.69
CA ALA A 332 -17.12 13.79 -16.13
C ALA A 332 -16.50 15.05 -15.51
N SER A 333 -16.37 16.12 -16.29
CA SER A 333 -16.04 17.45 -15.77
C SER A 333 -17.19 17.96 -14.89
N GLU A 334 -16.97 19.06 -14.18
CA GLU A 334 -18.05 19.72 -13.43
C GLU A 334 -19.24 20.12 -14.32
N GLN A 335 -18.98 20.54 -15.55
CA GLN A 335 -20.02 20.93 -16.51
C GLN A 335 -20.83 19.71 -16.97
N GLY A 336 -20.16 18.61 -17.34
CA GLY A 336 -20.82 17.37 -17.74
C GLY A 336 -21.57 16.73 -16.58
N ALA A 337 -20.97 16.69 -15.39
CA ALA A 337 -21.60 16.18 -14.17
C ALA A 337 -22.88 16.95 -13.83
N THR A 338 -22.89 18.27 -14.04
CA THR A 338 -24.10 19.09 -13.89
C THR A 338 -25.19 18.70 -14.89
N ALA A 339 -24.83 18.44 -16.16
CA ALA A 339 -25.77 18.01 -17.18
C ALA A 339 -26.36 16.61 -16.88
N TYR A 340 -25.52 15.68 -16.43
CA TYR A 340 -25.95 14.36 -15.98
C TYR A 340 -26.83 14.42 -14.72
N ALA A 341 -26.51 15.32 -13.79
CA ALA A 341 -27.30 15.51 -12.58
C ALA A 341 -28.71 16.04 -12.88
N ARG A 342 -28.83 17.00 -13.82
CA ARG A 342 -30.12 17.49 -14.32
C ARG A 342 -30.96 16.39 -14.99
N ALA A 343 -30.32 15.37 -15.54
CA ALA A 343 -30.99 14.21 -16.13
C ALA A 343 -31.36 13.11 -15.11
N GLY A 344 -31.11 13.33 -13.81
CA GLY A 344 -31.52 12.41 -12.74
C GLY A 344 -30.43 11.48 -12.23
N LEU A 345 -29.16 11.70 -12.60
CA LEU A 345 -28.02 11.04 -11.95
C LEU A 345 -27.58 11.82 -10.70
N ARG A 346 -26.86 11.14 -9.80
CA ARG A 346 -26.14 11.73 -8.68
C ARG A 346 -24.66 11.82 -9.07
N ALA A 347 -23.98 12.88 -8.65
CA ALA A 347 -22.55 13.07 -8.88
C ALA A 347 -21.77 12.88 -7.58
N LEU A 348 -20.69 12.12 -7.64
CA LEU A 348 -19.71 11.96 -6.56
C LEU A 348 -18.33 12.34 -7.13
N GLN A 349 -17.58 13.19 -6.43
CA GLN A 349 -16.22 13.52 -6.87
C GLN A 349 -15.36 12.25 -6.86
N LEU A 350 -14.86 11.89 -8.04
CA LEU A 350 -14.04 10.71 -8.25
C LEU A 350 -12.57 11.01 -7.98
N GLY A 351 -12.10 12.23 -8.25
CA GLY A 351 -10.71 12.67 -8.05
C GLY A 351 -10.43 13.98 -8.78
N ASP A 352 -9.15 14.26 -9.07
CA ASP A 352 -8.73 15.48 -9.74
C ASP A 352 -7.74 15.21 -10.88
N GLU A 353 -7.89 15.93 -11.99
CA GLU A 353 -7.00 15.90 -13.14
C GLU A 353 -5.86 16.91 -13.00
N ALA A 354 -4.64 16.50 -13.32
CA ALA A 354 -3.46 17.36 -13.30
C ALA A 354 -3.27 18.08 -14.64
N VAL A 355 -3.57 19.38 -14.71
CA VAL A 355 -3.39 20.20 -15.91
C VAL A 355 -2.22 21.18 -15.74
N LEU A 356 -1.26 21.13 -16.66
CA LEU A 356 -0.20 22.12 -16.79
C LEU A 356 -0.64 23.22 -17.74
N HIS A 357 -0.57 24.47 -17.30
CA HIS A 357 -0.61 25.62 -18.19
C HIS A 357 0.80 25.94 -18.64
N VAL A 358 1.02 25.95 -19.96
CA VAL A 358 2.36 26.13 -20.55
C VAL A 358 2.97 27.47 -20.13
N ALA A 359 2.13 28.52 -20.03
CA ALA A 359 2.55 29.85 -19.59
C ALA A 359 3.06 29.88 -18.14
N ASP A 360 2.53 29.01 -17.27
CA ASP A 360 2.86 28.99 -15.83
C ASP A 360 3.94 27.95 -15.49
N PHE A 361 4.26 27.06 -16.41
CA PHE A 361 5.21 25.98 -16.19
C PHE A 361 6.65 26.45 -16.37
N THR A 362 7.41 26.42 -15.29
CA THR A 362 8.86 26.66 -15.32
C THR A 362 9.60 25.55 -14.60
N LEU A 363 10.79 25.19 -15.10
CA LEU A 363 11.71 24.33 -14.35
C LEU A 363 12.43 25.09 -13.23
N ASP A 364 12.33 26.42 -13.18
CA ASP A 364 12.98 27.26 -12.20
C ASP A 364 12.20 27.34 -10.88
N GLY A 365 12.86 27.81 -9.83
CA GLY A 365 12.29 27.88 -8.48
C GLY A 365 12.62 26.68 -7.57
N ARG A 366 12.41 26.88 -6.26
CA ARG A 366 12.78 25.91 -5.21
C ARG A 366 11.93 24.64 -5.26
N GLU A 367 10.67 24.77 -5.63
CA GLU A 367 9.71 23.66 -5.62
C GLU A 367 9.91 22.68 -6.79
N MET A 368 10.37 23.18 -7.94
CA MET A 368 10.70 22.38 -9.13
C MET A 368 12.10 21.74 -9.06
N ARG A 369 12.81 21.86 -7.93
CA ARG A 369 14.18 21.32 -7.74
C ARG A 369 14.26 19.83 -8.07
N GLY A 370 13.28 19.03 -7.66
CA GLY A 370 13.26 17.59 -7.93
C GLY A 370 13.19 17.29 -9.43
N VAL A 371 12.24 17.92 -10.13
CA VAL A 371 12.06 17.79 -11.58
C VAL A 371 13.30 18.30 -12.32
N ARG A 372 13.82 19.48 -11.96
CA ARG A 372 15.02 20.07 -12.56
C ARG A 372 16.27 19.21 -12.34
N GLN A 373 16.43 18.59 -11.16
CA GLN A 373 17.55 17.68 -10.90
C GLN A 373 17.45 16.40 -11.72
N ALA A 374 16.25 15.84 -11.89
CA ALA A 374 16.01 14.69 -12.75
C ALA A 374 16.33 15.03 -14.22
N VAL A 375 15.77 16.14 -14.73
CA VAL A 375 16.04 16.67 -16.08
C VAL A 375 17.54 16.85 -16.31
N ARG A 376 18.24 17.57 -15.42
CA ARG A 376 19.69 17.83 -15.57
C ARG A 376 20.55 16.56 -15.46
N ARG A 377 20.11 15.57 -14.69
CA ARG A 377 20.82 14.28 -14.57
C ARG A 377 20.75 13.52 -15.88
N VAL A 378 19.54 13.41 -16.44
CA VAL A 378 19.29 12.76 -17.73
C VAL A 378 20.04 13.49 -18.86
N GLN A 379 20.01 14.82 -18.89
CA GLN A 379 20.81 15.61 -19.84
C GLN A 379 22.32 15.38 -19.70
N ARG A 380 22.85 15.30 -18.47
CA ARG A 380 24.28 15.02 -18.23
C ARG A 380 24.69 13.60 -18.62
N ALA A 381 23.76 12.65 -18.54
CA ALA A 381 23.97 11.28 -19.03
C ALA A 381 23.93 11.20 -20.57
N GLY A 382 23.70 12.32 -21.27
CA GLY A 382 23.78 12.42 -22.74
C GLY A 382 22.46 12.13 -23.46
N TYR A 383 21.35 12.03 -22.75
CA TYR A 383 20.05 11.80 -23.39
C TYR A 383 19.55 13.06 -24.11
N THR A 384 18.87 12.84 -25.24
CA THR A 384 18.22 13.90 -26.03
C THR A 384 16.73 13.60 -26.18
N THR A 385 15.91 14.59 -26.53
CA THR A 385 14.47 14.38 -26.80
C THR A 385 14.14 14.58 -28.27
N ARG A 386 13.25 13.72 -28.79
CA ARG A 386 12.64 13.87 -30.11
C ARG A 386 11.14 14.06 -29.95
N ILE A 387 10.59 15.13 -30.53
CA ILE A 387 9.16 15.48 -30.42
C ILE A 387 8.60 15.66 -31.83
N ARG A 388 7.60 14.86 -32.19
CA ARG A 388 7.01 14.82 -33.54
C ARG A 388 5.51 14.56 -33.45
N ARG A 389 4.73 14.98 -34.45
CA ARG A 389 3.36 14.46 -34.59
C ARG A 389 3.43 13.06 -35.16
N HIS A 390 2.42 12.23 -34.88
CA HIS A 390 2.34 10.87 -35.44
C HIS A 390 2.38 10.88 -36.96
N ALA A 391 1.81 11.91 -37.60
CA ALA A 391 1.88 12.11 -39.06
C ALA A 391 3.31 12.26 -39.62
N ASP A 392 4.23 12.78 -38.80
CA ASP A 392 5.60 13.08 -39.22
C ASP A 392 6.55 11.89 -38.99
N VAL A 393 6.05 10.78 -38.45
CA VAL A 393 6.82 9.56 -38.19
C VAL A 393 6.59 8.56 -39.33
N PRO A 394 7.65 8.12 -40.04
CA PRO A 394 7.53 7.08 -41.06
C PRO A 394 6.88 5.80 -40.51
N ALA A 395 6.07 5.12 -41.33
CA ALA A 395 5.31 3.94 -40.90
C ALA A 395 6.20 2.81 -40.35
N GLU A 396 7.38 2.60 -40.94
CA GLU A 396 8.35 1.60 -40.46
C GLU A 396 8.94 1.97 -39.09
N GLU A 397 9.25 3.26 -38.88
CA GLU A 397 9.73 3.76 -37.58
C GLU A 397 8.63 3.65 -36.52
N MET A 398 7.39 4.00 -36.87
CA MET A 398 6.23 3.88 -35.96
C MET A 398 6.01 2.41 -35.54
N ALA A 399 6.16 1.44 -36.46
CA ALA A 399 6.04 0.03 -36.12
C ALA A 399 7.09 -0.42 -35.09
N GLN A 400 8.33 0.08 -35.18
CA GLN A 400 9.36 -0.19 -34.19
C GLN A 400 9.06 0.44 -32.83
N ILE A 401 8.51 1.67 -32.83
CA ILE A 401 8.09 2.38 -31.62
C ILE A 401 6.96 1.62 -30.91
N VAL A 402 5.98 1.12 -31.65
CA VAL A 402 4.88 0.29 -31.13
C VAL A 402 5.42 -1.00 -30.51
N ALA A 403 6.30 -1.72 -31.22
CA ALA A 403 6.90 -2.96 -30.71
C ALA A 403 7.69 -2.74 -29.40
N ARG A 404 8.42 -1.61 -29.28
CA ARG A 404 9.11 -1.24 -28.04
C ARG A 404 8.14 -0.86 -26.92
N ALA A 405 7.10 -0.09 -27.23
CA ALA A 405 6.06 0.26 -26.26
C ALA A 405 5.33 -0.96 -25.68
N GLU A 406 5.19 -2.03 -26.48
CA GLU A 406 4.65 -3.33 -26.06
C GLU A 406 5.66 -4.13 -25.23
N ALA A 407 6.95 -4.11 -25.58
CA ALA A 407 8.01 -4.78 -24.82
C ALA A 407 8.21 -4.17 -23.42
N TRP A 408 8.12 -2.84 -23.29
CA TRP A 408 8.26 -2.10 -22.04
C TRP A 408 6.98 -2.07 -21.18
N ARG A 409 6.12 -3.09 -21.32
CA ARG A 409 4.80 -3.13 -20.69
C ARG A 409 4.86 -3.86 -19.35
N ASP A 410 4.65 -3.12 -18.26
CA ASP A 410 4.66 -3.66 -16.90
C ASP A 410 3.43 -4.51 -16.51
N THR A 411 2.33 -4.47 -17.27
CA THR A 411 1.06 -5.16 -16.92
C THR A 411 0.36 -5.81 -18.12
N GLU A 412 -0.19 -7.02 -17.93
CA GLU A 412 -0.92 -7.78 -18.97
C GLU A 412 -2.12 -7.00 -19.55
N SER A 413 -2.87 -6.25 -18.72
CA SER A 413 -3.99 -5.41 -19.17
C SER A 413 -3.62 -3.94 -19.27
N GLU A 414 -3.95 -3.29 -20.38
CA GLU A 414 -3.81 -1.84 -20.52
C GLU A 414 -4.81 -1.16 -19.59
N ARG A 415 -4.31 -0.32 -18.68
CA ARG A 415 -5.15 0.53 -17.86
C ARG A 415 -5.80 1.57 -18.76
N GLY A 416 -7.11 1.78 -18.65
CA GLY A 416 -7.79 2.84 -19.38
C GLY A 416 -9.11 2.39 -19.97
N PHE A 417 -10.21 2.87 -19.40
CA PHE A 417 -11.47 3.08 -20.12
C PHE A 417 -11.61 4.55 -20.52
N SER A 418 -11.14 5.45 -19.65
CA SER A 418 -11.25 6.90 -19.83
C SER A 418 -9.93 7.59 -20.20
N MET A 419 -8.78 6.90 -20.04
CA MET A 419 -7.46 7.56 -19.94
C MET A 419 -6.35 6.95 -20.83
N ALA A 420 -6.70 6.08 -21.77
CA ALA A 420 -5.78 5.56 -22.78
C ALA A 420 -6.54 5.36 -24.08
N LEU A 421 -5.89 5.39 -25.23
CA LEU A 421 -6.49 5.15 -26.53
C LEU A 421 -6.31 3.69 -26.93
N GLY A 422 -5.21 3.07 -26.48
CA GLY A 422 -4.88 1.66 -26.70
C GLY A 422 -4.60 1.29 -28.15
N ARG A 423 -4.17 2.27 -28.97
CA ARG A 423 -3.86 2.11 -30.41
C ARG A 423 -2.78 3.08 -30.89
N LEU A 424 -1.62 3.07 -30.23
CA LEU A 424 -0.47 3.89 -30.65
C LEU A 424 -0.14 3.65 -32.14
N GLY A 425 0.08 4.72 -32.90
CA GLY A 425 0.45 4.64 -34.31
C GLY A 425 -0.71 4.45 -35.30
N ASP A 426 -1.97 4.53 -34.85
CA ASP A 426 -3.11 4.51 -35.76
C ASP A 426 -3.10 5.74 -36.70
N PRO A 427 -3.19 5.57 -38.03
CA PRO A 427 -3.15 6.68 -38.99
C PRO A 427 -4.27 7.71 -38.80
N ALA A 428 -5.41 7.31 -38.22
CA ALA A 428 -6.50 8.25 -37.91
C ALA A 428 -6.13 9.23 -36.79
N ASP A 429 -5.09 8.93 -36.02
CA ASP A 429 -4.62 9.69 -34.86
C ASP A 429 -3.37 10.55 -35.19
N ALA A 430 -3.21 10.90 -36.47
CA ALA A 430 -2.13 11.73 -37.03
C ALA A 430 -1.76 13.00 -36.25
N ARG A 431 -2.73 13.62 -35.55
CA ARG A 431 -2.51 14.84 -34.74
C ARG A 431 -1.89 14.58 -33.36
N CYS A 432 -1.81 13.33 -32.91
CA CYS A 432 -1.19 12.98 -31.64
C CYS A 432 0.29 13.35 -31.66
N VAL A 433 0.82 13.72 -30.50
CA VAL A 433 2.21 14.12 -30.32
C VAL A 433 2.95 12.99 -29.63
N LEU A 434 4.05 12.56 -30.24
CA LEU A 434 4.98 11.58 -29.68
C LEU A 434 6.22 12.31 -29.14
N VAL A 435 6.62 11.96 -27.93
CA VAL A 435 7.82 12.45 -27.25
C VAL A 435 8.68 11.25 -26.91
N GLU A 436 9.90 11.21 -27.40
CA GLU A 436 10.84 10.11 -27.18
C GLU A 436 12.09 10.65 -26.48
N ALA A 437 12.57 9.92 -25.46
CA ALA A 437 13.89 10.15 -24.89
C ALA A 437 14.89 9.19 -25.54
N MET A 438 15.88 9.73 -26.23
CA MET A 438 16.94 8.98 -26.92
C MET A 438 18.16 8.91 -26.03
N ALA A 439 18.69 7.70 -25.83
CA ALA A 439 19.96 7.45 -25.16
C ALA A 439 21.16 7.95 -26.02
N PRO A 440 22.37 8.06 -25.45
CA PRO A 440 23.56 8.56 -26.16
C PRO A 440 23.94 7.74 -27.39
N ASP A 441 23.59 6.45 -27.43
CA ASP A 441 23.81 5.53 -28.54
C ASP A 441 22.75 5.67 -29.67
N GLY A 442 21.78 6.58 -29.50
CA GLY A 442 20.71 6.82 -30.46
C GLY A 442 19.51 5.87 -30.32
N THR A 443 19.48 4.99 -29.32
CA THR A 443 18.32 4.13 -29.05
C THR A 443 17.26 4.86 -28.21
N PRO A 444 15.95 4.69 -28.47
CA PRO A 444 14.93 5.25 -27.60
C PRO A 444 14.86 4.46 -26.29
N ALA A 445 14.83 5.18 -25.18
CA ALA A 445 14.85 4.65 -23.82
C ALA A 445 13.54 4.88 -23.06
N ALA A 446 12.70 5.81 -23.55
CA ALA A 446 11.36 6.06 -23.04
C ALA A 446 10.51 6.82 -24.07
N LEU A 447 9.19 6.73 -23.96
CA LEU A 447 8.26 7.49 -24.78
C LEU A 447 7.01 7.95 -24.01
N LEU A 448 6.47 9.10 -24.43
CA LEU A 448 5.15 9.62 -24.10
C LEU A 448 4.34 9.82 -25.39
N SER A 449 3.06 9.45 -25.38
CA SER A 449 2.10 9.81 -26.42
C SER A 449 1.04 10.73 -25.83
N PHE A 450 0.71 11.81 -26.53
CA PHE A 450 -0.33 12.77 -26.16
C PHE A 450 -1.40 12.86 -27.25
N VAL A 451 -2.66 12.77 -26.85
CA VAL A 451 -3.82 13.00 -27.73
C VAL A 451 -4.22 14.48 -27.77
N PRO A 452 -4.86 14.96 -28.85
CA PRO A 452 -5.33 16.35 -28.93
C PRO A 452 -6.46 16.65 -27.92
N TRP A 453 -6.31 17.73 -27.17
CA TRP A 453 -7.39 18.36 -26.39
C TRP A 453 -7.84 19.65 -27.08
N GLY A 454 -8.76 19.50 -28.04
CA GLY A 454 -9.16 20.59 -28.93
C GLY A 454 -8.00 21.06 -29.82
N ARG A 455 -7.93 22.36 -30.10
CA ARG A 455 -6.88 22.94 -30.96
C ARG A 455 -5.62 23.33 -30.19
N HIS A 456 -5.77 23.67 -28.91
CA HIS A 456 -4.72 24.29 -28.10
C HIS A 456 -4.30 23.46 -26.88
N GLY A 457 -4.72 22.21 -26.78
CA GLY A 457 -4.41 21.35 -25.64
C GLY A 457 -3.85 19.99 -26.04
N LEU A 458 -3.14 19.36 -25.10
CA LEU A 458 -2.74 17.96 -25.16
C LEU A 458 -3.21 17.21 -23.91
N SER A 459 -3.51 15.92 -24.05
CA SER A 459 -3.79 15.03 -22.92
C SER A 459 -2.92 13.79 -23.01
N LEU A 460 -2.27 13.43 -21.91
CA LEU A 460 -1.38 12.27 -21.85
C LEU A 460 -2.18 10.98 -22.07
N ASP A 461 -1.76 10.19 -23.05
CA ASP A 461 -2.39 8.94 -23.46
C ASP A 461 -1.55 7.72 -23.03
N LEU A 462 -0.26 7.75 -23.36
CA LEU A 462 0.64 6.63 -23.11
C LEU A 462 1.94 7.11 -22.48
N MET A 463 2.44 6.33 -21.51
CA MET A 463 3.73 6.53 -20.86
C MET A 463 4.44 5.18 -20.76
N ARG A 464 5.62 5.05 -21.37
CA ARG A 464 6.44 3.84 -21.35
C ARG A 464 7.92 4.19 -21.17
N ARG A 465 8.62 3.37 -20.40
CA ARG A 465 10.05 3.50 -20.12
C ARG A 465 10.67 2.13 -20.21
N ASP A 466 11.85 2.05 -20.82
CA ASP A 466 12.67 0.85 -20.71
C ASP A 466 13.01 0.58 -19.23
N PRO A 467 12.77 -0.63 -18.70
CA PRO A 467 13.14 -1.00 -17.33
C PRO A 467 14.60 -0.74 -16.99
N ASP A 468 15.50 -0.85 -17.96
CA ASP A 468 16.94 -0.70 -17.79
C ASP A 468 17.45 0.74 -18.00
N ALA A 469 16.58 1.66 -18.44
CA ALA A 469 16.99 3.03 -18.73
C ALA A 469 17.17 3.89 -17.46
N ASP A 470 17.84 5.05 -17.58
CA ASP A 470 18.17 5.89 -16.43
C ASP A 470 16.96 6.55 -15.74
N ASN A 471 17.11 6.79 -14.44
CA ASN A 471 16.07 7.42 -13.62
C ASN A 471 15.91 8.93 -13.91
N GLY A 472 14.69 9.33 -14.24
CA GLY A 472 14.31 10.73 -14.47
C GLY A 472 13.82 11.04 -15.89
N LEU A 473 13.73 10.04 -16.77
CA LEU A 473 13.35 10.22 -18.18
C LEU A 473 11.93 10.79 -18.36
N MET A 474 11.01 10.50 -17.44
CA MET A 474 9.64 11.03 -17.50
C MET A 474 9.59 12.54 -17.20
N GLU A 475 10.31 12.97 -16.16
CA GLU A 475 10.52 14.39 -15.84
C GLU A 475 11.17 15.12 -17.01
N PHE A 476 12.15 14.49 -17.65
CA PHE A 476 12.83 15.01 -18.83
C PHE A 476 11.88 15.21 -20.01
N MET A 477 11.11 14.18 -20.38
CA MET A 477 10.16 14.26 -21.51
C MET A 477 8.99 15.21 -21.24
N VAL A 478 8.44 15.24 -20.02
CA VAL A 478 7.37 16.20 -19.66
C VAL A 478 7.87 17.64 -19.73
N ALA A 479 9.09 17.90 -19.24
CA ALA A 479 9.68 19.23 -19.37
C ALA A 479 9.96 19.60 -20.83
N ALA A 480 10.42 18.64 -21.64
CA ALA A 480 10.71 18.85 -23.06
C ALA A 480 9.45 19.15 -23.88
N VAL A 481 8.33 18.46 -23.63
CA VAL A 481 7.07 18.73 -24.34
C VAL A 481 6.49 20.10 -23.97
N VAL A 482 6.63 20.54 -22.72
CA VAL A 482 6.23 21.89 -22.33
C VAL A 482 7.14 22.95 -22.97
N ALA A 483 8.45 22.71 -23.02
CA ALA A 483 9.39 23.61 -23.70
C ALA A 483 9.12 23.70 -25.23
N ALA A 484 8.69 22.60 -25.84
CA ALA A 484 8.31 22.55 -27.26
C ALA A 484 6.87 23.00 -27.54
N ALA A 485 6.08 23.33 -26.51
CA ALA A 485 4.64 23.60 -26.66
C ALA A 485 4.34 24.81 -27.56
N ALA A 486 5.22 25.82 -27.58
CA ALA A 486 5.10 26.98 -28.48
C ALA A 486 5.11 26.55 -29.96
N GLY A 487 6.03 25.66 -30.35
CA GLY A 487 6.09 25.10 -31.71
C GLY A 487 4.94 24.14 -32.05
N LEU A 488 4.22 23.63 -31.04
CA LEU A 488 3.07 22.75 -31.21
C LEU A 488 1.72 23.50 -31.14
N SER A 489 1.72 24.80 -30.88
CA SER A 489 0.54 25.64 -30.63
C SER A 489 -0.32 25.18 -29.43
N VAL A 490 0.33 24.66 -28.39
CA VAL A 490 -0.31 24.10 -27.20
C VAL A 490 -0.18 25.06 -26.01
N SER A 491 -1.28 25.37 -25.34
CA SER A 491 -1.32 26.22 -24.14
C SER A 491 -1.55 25.46 -22.85
N ARG A 492 -2.06 24.22 -22.93
CA ARG A 492 -2.38 23.38 -21.76
C ARG A 492 -2.13 21.90 -22.01
N ILE A 493 -1.61 21.19 -21.01
CA ILE A 493 -1.28 19.77 -21.09
C ILE A 493 -1.85 19.04 -19.88
N SER A 494 -2.75 18.09 -20.09
CA SER A 494 -3.20 17.17 -19.04
C SER A 494 -2.21 16.02 -18.86
N LEU A 495 -1.76 15.81 -17.62
CA LEU A 495 -0.82 14.74 -17.21
C LEU A 495 -1.53 13.54 -16.59
N ASN A 496 -2.83 13.35 -16.85
CA ASN A 496 -3.68 12.27 -16.33
C ASN A 496 -4.34 12.55 -14.95
N PHE A 497 -5.30 11.72 -14.59
CA PHE A 497 -6.27 11.88 -13.51
C PHE A 497 -5.92 11.07 -12.25
N ALA A 498 -5.88 11.73 -11.08
CA ALA A 498 -5.64 11.08 -9.79
C ALA A 498 -6.96 10.81 -9.04
N VAL A 499 -7.34 9.53 -8.94
CA VAL A 499 -8.56 9.08 -8.24
C VAL A 499 -8.45 9.38 -6.73
N PHE A 500 -9.53 9.83 -6.10
CA PHE A 500 -9.71 10.04 -4.66
C PHE A 500 -8.78 11.06 -3.97
N ARG A 501 -8.14 11.97 -4.70
CA ARG A 501 -7.28 13.01 -4.10
C ARG A 501 -7.97 13.81 -2.98
N ALA A 502 -9.18 14.30 -3.20
CA ALA A 502 -9.92 15.06 -2.19
C ALA A 502 -10.04 14.31 -0.84
N ALA A 503 -10.25 12.99 -0.87
CA ALA A 503 -10.29 12.16 0.34
C ALA A 503 -8.93 12.00 1.03
N PHE A 504 -7.82 12.04 0.27
CA PHE A 504 -6.46 12.06 0.84
C PHE A 504 -6.09 13.41 1.45
N GLU A 505 -6.54 14.52 0.84
CA GLU A 505 -6.20 15.88 1.26
C GLU A 505 -7.06 16.37 2.44
N GLU A 506 -8.38 16.14 2.40
CA GLU A 506 -9.31 16.54 3.47
C GLU A 506 -9.21 15.64 4.71
N GLY A 507 -8.95 14.34 4.54
CA GLY A 507 -8.69 13.42 5.64
C GLY A 507 -7.34 13.62 6.34
N ALA A 508 -6.48 14.52 5.82
CA ALA A 508 -5.19 14.91 6.40
C ALA A 508 -5.23 16.26 7.13
N ARG A 509 -6.31 17.05 7.01
CA ARG A 509 -6.44 18.35 7.68
C ARG A 509 -6.75 18.18 9.18
N ILE A 510 -6.17 19.06 10.00
CA ILE A 510 -6.47 19.17 11.43
C ILE A 510 -7.95 19.61 11.56
N GLY A 511 -8.79 18.77 12.18
CA GLY A 511 -10.25 18.98 12.29
C GLY A 511 -11.12 18.02 11.48
N ALA A 512 -10.55 17.10 10.70
CA ALA A 512 -11.34 16.11 9.96
C ALA A 512 -12.11 15.15 10.89
N GLY A 513 -13.43 15.03 10.69
CA GLY A 513 -14.34 14.22 11.49
C GLY A 513 -14.13 12.69 11.38
N PRO A 514 -14.74 11.89 12.27
CA PRO A 514 -14.47 10.45 12.41
C PRO A 514 -14.71 9.65 11.11
N ILE A 515 -15.75 10.01 10.36
CA ILE A 515 -16.16 9.34 9.13
C ILE A 515 -15.14 9.55 8.00
N LEU A 516 -14.58 10.77 7.85
CA LEU A 516 -13.54 11.05 6.86
C LEU A 516 -12.23 10.32 7.18
N ARG A 517 -11.90 10.13 8.46
CA ARG A 517 -10.71 9.35 8.88
C ARG A 517 -10.88 7.86 8.59
N LEU A 518 -12.06 7.31 8.83
CA LEU A 518 -12.37 5.92 8.50
C LEU A 518 -12.35 5.69 6.98
N TRP A 519 -12.91 6.62 6.21
CA TRP A 519 -12.84 6.60 4.74
C TRP A 519 -11.40 6.65 4.22
N ARG A 520 -10.55 7.50 4.81
CA ARG A 520 -9.11 7.52 4.49
C ARG A 520 -8.42 6.21 4.84
N LYS A 521 -8.70 5.62 6.00
CA LYS A 521 -8.15 4.30 6.38
C LYS A 521 -8.59 3.20 5.41
N LEU A 522 -9.86 3.19 5.00
CA LEU A 522 -10.38 2.27 3.99
C LEU A 522 -9.72 2.48 2.62
N LEU A 523 -9.57 3.72 2.17
CA LEU A 523 -8.89 4.03 0.90
C LEU A 523 -7.39 3.67 0.93
N LEU A 524 -6.72 3.83 2.07
CA LEU A 524 -5.33 3.39 2.28
C LEU A 524 -5.19 1.87 2.37
N PHE A 525 -6.20 1.17 2.91
CA PHE A 525 -6.27 -0.28 2.88
C PHE A 525 -6.43 -0.78 1.44
N PHE A 526 -7.33 -0.17 0.65
CA PHE A 526 -7.52 -0.51 -0.76
C PHE A 526 -6.38 -0.05 -1.69
N SER A 527 -5.62 0.98 -1.32
CA SER A 527 -4.44 1.42 -2.09
C SER A 527 -3.31 0.39 -2.11
N ARG A 528 -3.28 -0.57 -1.17
CA ARG A 528 -2.40 -1.76 -1.22
C ARG A 528 -2.61 -2.60 -2.49
N TRP A 529 -3.79 -2.56 -3.10
CA TRP A 529 -4.11 -3.32 -4.31
C TRP A 529 -4.23 -2.46 -5.58
N TRP A 530 -4.39 -1.13 -5.47
CA TRP A 530 -4.72 -0.27 -6.63
C TRP A 530 -3.77 0.91 -6.94
N GLN A 531 -2.62 1.06 -6.26
CA GLN A 531 -1.55 2.04 -6.61
C GLN A 531 -2.01 3.52 -6.78
N ILE A 532 -3.15 3.92 -6.21
CA ILE A 532 -3.78 5.24 -6.44
C ILE A 532 -2.89 6.43 -6.02
N GLU A 533 -2.04 6.23 -5.01
CA GLU A 533 -1.14 7.28 -4.48
C GLU A 533 0.06 7.58 -5.42
N SER A 534 0.48 6.61 -6.23
CA SER A 534 1.66 6.75 -7.10
C SER A 534 1.44 7.81 -8.19
N LEU A 535 0.22 7.89 -8.75
CA LEU A 535 -0.13 8.83 -9.82
C LEU A 535 -0.28 10.26 -9.29
N TYR A 536 -0.80 10.43 -8.08
CA TYR A 536 -0.83 11.74 -7.42
C TYR A 536 0.58 12.27 -7.17
N ARG A 537 1.46 11.42 -6.60
CA ARG A 537 2.87 11.79 -6.33
C ARG A 537 3.67 12.03 -7.62
N SER A 538 3.37 11.29 -8.71
CA SER A 538 4.03 11.51 -9.99
C SER A 538 3.67 12.86 -10.61
N ASN A 539 2.44 13.36 -10.40
CA ASN A 539 1.97 14.56 -11.08
C ASN A 539 2.14 15.83 -10.24
N VAL A 540 2.02 15.75 -8.90
CA VAL A 540 2.12 16.93 -8.00
C VAL A 540 3.46 17.68 -8.13
N LYS A 541 4.53 16.98 -8.49
CA LYS A 541 5.88 17.55 -8.68
C LYS A 541 5.98 18.58 -9.82
N TYR A 542 5.02 18.57 -10.75
CA TYR A 542 4.95 19.51 -11.88
C TYR A 542 4.10 20.76 -11.58
N ARG A 543 3.55 20.87 -10.34
CA ARG A 543 2.64 21.94 -9.91
C ARG A 543 1.46 22.19 -10.86
N PRO A 544 0.68 21.15 -11.20
CA PRO A 544 -0.48 21.32 -12.05
C PRO A 544 -1.60 22.11 -11.36
N VAL A 545 -2.43 22.76 -12.16
CA VAL A 545 -3.79 23.15 -11.79
C VAL A 545 -4.64 21.89 -11.75
N TRP A 546 -5.42 21.73 -10.69
CA TRP A 546 -6.19 20.53 -10.48
C TRP A 546 -7.66 20.76 -10.76
N LEU A 547 -8.22 20.00 -11.70
CA LEU A 547 -9.62 20.10 -12.10
C LEU A 547 -10.41 18.89 -11.59
N PRO A 548 -11.54 19.07 -10.88
CA PRO A 548 -12.28 17.96 -10.31
C PRO A 548 -12.96 17.13 -11.40
N ARG A 549 -12.95 15.80 -11.23
CA ARG A 549 -13.68 14.86 -12.07
C ARG A 549 -14.66 14.04 -11.25
N TYR A 550 -15.81 13.76 -11.83
CA TYR A 550 -16.95 13.16 -11.14
C TYR A 550 -17.33 11.78 -11.69
N LEU A 551 -17.78 10.92 -10.80
CA LEU A 551 -18.51 9.69 -11.09
C LEU A 551 -20.01 10.00 -10.97
N CYS A 552 -20.76 9.81 -12.04
CA CYS A 552 -22.23 9.97 -12.02
C CYS A 552 -22.92 8.61 -12.00
N PHE A 553 -23.95 8.42 -11.18
CA PHE A 553 -24.69 7.16 -11.05
C PHE A 553 -26.17 7.40 -10.70
N GLY A 554 -27.04 6.44 -11.02
CA GLY A 554 -28.49 6.61 -10.82
C GLY A 554 -28.95 6.50 -9.36
N ASP A 555 -28.75 5.33 -8.75
CA ASP A 555 -29.24 4.99 -7.40
C ASP A 555 -28.06 4.64 -6.48
N THR A 556 -28.13 5.03 -5.20
CA THR A 556 -27.14 4.68 -4.17
C THR A 556 -26.93 3.17 -4.04
N ARG A 557 -27.98 2.38 -4.24
CA ARG A 557 -27.92 0.90 -4.18
C ARG A 557 -27.00 0.30 -5.26
N ASP A 558 -26.78 1.04 -6.33
CA ASP A 558 -25.95 0.59 -7.45
C ASP A 558 -24.49 1.07 -7.34
N VAL A 559 -24.13 1.90 -6.35
CA VAL A 559 -22.77 2.46 -6.20
C VAL A 559 -21.69 1.38 -6.16
N ALA A 560 -21.90 0.30 -5.40
CA ALA A 560 -20.93 -0.80 -5.34
C ALA A 560 -20.76 -1.50 -6.69
N ARG A 561 -21.86 -1.71 -7.44
CA ARG A 561 -21.81 -2.31 -8.78
C ARG A 561 -21.15 -1.38 -9.79
N VAL A 562 -21.47 -0.08 -9.73
CA VAL A 562 -20.86 0.94 -10.57
C VAL A 562 -19.37 1.03 -10.27
N GLY A 563 -18.96 1.02 -9.00
CA GLY A 563 -17.55 0.99 -8.60
C GLY A 563 -16.81 -0.24 -9.14
N LEU A 564 -17.41 -1.43 -9.04
CA LEU A 564 -16.81 -2.66 -9.60
C LEU A 564 -16.74 -2.62 -11.14
N ALA A 565 -17.80 -2.17 -11.81
CA ALA A 565 -17.81 -2.03 -13.27
C ALA A 565 -16.80 -1.00 -13.76
N SER A 566 -16.64 0.10 -13.02
CA SER A 566 -15.63 1.14 -13.20
C SER A 566 -14.22 0.57 -13.07
N ALA A 567 -13.93 -0.18 -12.00
CA ALA A 567 -12.64 -0.83 -11.79
C ALA A 567 -12.32 -1.86 -12.89
N MET A 568 -13.30 -2.65 -13.31
CA MET A 568 -13.17 -3.59 -14.43
C MET A 568 -12.95 -2.88 -15.77
N ALA A 569 -13.60 -1.74 -16.01
CA ALA A 569 -13.46 -0.98 -17.23
C ALA A 569 -12.07 -0.34 -17.33
N GLU A 570 -11.56 0.22 -16.22
CA GLU A 570 -10.21 0.81 -16.15
C GLU A 570 -9.07 -0.23 -16.08
N GLY A 571 -9.38 -1.53 -16.00
CA GLY A 571 -8.38 -2.60 -15.97
C GLY A 571 -7.78 -2.87 -14.58
N PHE A 572 -8.39 -2.36 -13.51
CA PHE A 572 -7.97 -2.57 -12.11
C PHE A 572 -8.40 -3.92 -11.53
N VAL A 573 -9.36 -4.60 -12.15
CA VAL A 573 -9.88 -5.92 -11.73
C VAL A 573 -10.01 -6.83 -12.94
N THR A 574 -9.19 -7.88 -12.98
CA THR A 574 -9.29 -8.96 -13.97
C THR A 574 -10.17 -10.08 -13.42
N VAL A 575 -11.32 -10.32 -14.03
CA VAL A 575 -12.15 -11.49 -13.66
C VAL A 575 -11.48 -12.75 -14.20
N PRO A 576 -11.19 -13.77 -13.36
CA PRO A 576 -10.66 -15.04 -13.83
C PRO A 576 -11.61 -15.62 -14.89
N ARG A 577 -11.13 -15.78 -16.12
CA ARG A 577 -11.89 -16.47 -17.15
C ARG A 577 -11.54 -17.95 -17.07
N LEU A 578 -12.49 -18.79 -16.66
CA LEU A 578 -12.32 -20.26 -16.69
C LEU A 578 -11.90 -20.79 -18.07
N SER A 579 -12.16 -20.03 -19.15
CA SER A 579 -11.70 -20.36 -20.51
C SER A 579 -10.19 -20.22 -20.72
N ALA A 580 -9.47 -19.45 -19.88
CA ALA A 580 -8.01 -19.31 -19.95
C ALA A 580 -7.29 -20.59 -19.47
N LEU A 581 -7.95 -21.41 -18.65
CA LEU A 581 -7.46 -22.73 -18.22
C LEU A 581 -7.68 -23.84 -19.27
N LEU A 582 -8.58 -23.63 -20.24
CA LEU A 582 -8.97 -24.65 -21.23
C LEU A 582 -8.47 -24.36 -22.65
N ASN A 583 -8.11 -23.12 -22.99
CA ASN A 583 -7.54 -22.76 -24.29
C ASN A 583 -6.08 -22.32 -24.17
N ARG A 584 -5.17 -23.30 -23.98
CA ARG A 584 -3.78 -23.12 -24.44
C ARG A 584 -3.78 -23.21 -25.96
N GLY A 585 -3.69 -22.05 -26.62
CA GLY A 585 -3.45 -21.95 -28.06
C GLY A 585 -4.62 -21.39 -28.86
N ARG A 586 -4.78 -20.06 -28.85
CA ARG A 586 -5.24 -19.18 -29.95
C ARG A 586 -5.73 -17.86 -29.37
N ASP A 587 -4.80 -17.00 -28.96
CA ASP A 587 -5.09 -15.57 -28.97
C ASP A 587 -4.96 -15.09 -30.42
N ARG A 588 -6.10 -14.98 -31.10
CA ARG A 588 -6.19 -14.20 -32.33
C ARG A 588 -6.03 -12.74 -31.92
N ALA A 589 -4.84 -12.19 -32.16
CA ALA A 589 -4.65 -10.76 -32.31
C ALA A 589 -5.74 -10.24 -33.26
N ILE A 590 -6.55 -9.30 -32.79
CA ILE A 590 -7.51 -8.57 -33.62
C ILE A 590 -6.66 -7.63 -34.47
N SER A 591 -6.22 -8.12 -35.63
CA SER A 591 -5.55 -7.30 -36.64
C SER A 591 -6.53 -6.25 -37.13
N ALA A 592 -6.18 -4.97 -36.97
CA ALA A 592 -6.87 -3.88 -37.64
C ALA A 592 -6.75 -4.05 -39.18
N PRO A 593 -7.76 -3.66 -39.98
CA PRO A 593 -7.63 -3.61 -41.42
C PRO A 593 -6.69 -2.46 -41.85
N PRO A 594 -5.98 -2.57 -42.98
CA PRO A 594 -4.99 -1.58 -43.40
C PRO A 594 -5.62 -0.21 -43.75
N PRO A 595 -4.90 0.90 -43.52
CA PRO A 595 -5.38 2.26 -43.74
C PRO A 595 -5.45 2.62 -45.23
N GLN A 596 -6.52 3.31 -45.64
CA GLN A 596 -6.64 3.97 -46.95
C GLN A 596 -6.10 5.43 -46.87
N PRO A 597 -5.52 5.97 -47.96
CA PRO A 597 -4.84 7.27 -47.93
C PRO A 597 -5.80 8.47 -47.82
N PRO A 598 -5.39 9.58 -47.17
CA PRO A 598 -6.25 10.75 -46.92
C PRO A 598 -6.24 11.77 -48.08
N ALA A 599 -7.41 12.38 -48.30
CA ALA A 599 -7.61 13.48 -49.23
C ALA A 599 -7.13 14.84 -48.66
N THR A 600 -6.56 15.65 -49.54
CA THR A 600 -5.91 16.96 -49.29
C THR A 600 -6.89 18.10 -48.99
N GLY A 601 -6.55 18.99 -48.03
CA GLY A 601 -7.21 20.27 -47.77
C GLY A 601 -6.37 21.19 -46.84
N PRO A 602 -6.55 22.52 -46.88
CA PRO A 602 -5.45 23.48 -47.07
C PRO A 602 -4.88 24.14 -45.80
N THR A 603 -3.61 24.51 -45.93
CA THR A 603 -2.71 25.25 -45.02
C THR A 603 -3.09 26.73 -44.83
N VAL A 604 -2.95 27.25 -43.59
CA VAL A 604 -2.96 28.69 -43.28
C VAL A 604 -1.66 29.06 -42.56
N GLY A 605 -1.05 30.16 -43.03
CA GLY A 605 0.31 30.62 -42.72
C GLY A 605 0.48 31.41 -41.42
N PRO A 606 1.71 31.93 -41.17
CA PRO A 606 2.15 32.42 -39.87
C PRO A 606 2.01 33.94 -39.72
N PRO A 607 1.80 34.42 -38.49
CA PRO A 607 2.49 35.63 -38.00
C PRO A 607 2.90 35.44 -36.52
N ASP A 608 3.78 36.18 -35.86
CA ASP A 608 4.84 37.14 -36.15
C ASP A 608 5.65 37.23 -34.82
N GLU A 609 6.86 37.77 -34.88
CA GLU A 609 7.90 37.86 -33.82
C GLU A 609 7.60 38.83 -32.63
N PRO A 610 8.40 38.81 -31.55
CA PRO A 610 7.92 38.76 -30.16
C PRO A 610 8.08 40.06 -29.32
N ASP A 611 7.25 40.20 -28.28
CA ASP A 611 7.43 41.16 -27.18
C ASP A 611 8.39 40.63 -26.09
N GLU A 612 9.27 41.51 -25.60
CA GLU A 612 10.37 41.26 -24.66
C GLU A 612 9.93 40.91 -23.20
N PRO A 613 10.85 40.32 -22.39
CA PRO A 613 10.50 39.45 -21.27
C PRO A 613 10.34 40.15 -19.91
N ILE A 614 9.35 39.68 -19.12
CA ILE A 614 9.15 40.06 -17.71
C ILE A 614 9.95 39.10 -16.81
N ALA A 615 10.86 39.66 -16.01
CA ALA A 615 11.75 38.92 -15.10
C ALA A 615 11.01 38.30 -13.89
N PRO A 616 11.33 37.05 -13.49
CA PRO A 616 10.67 36.36 -12.38
C PRO A 616 11.18 36.79 -11.00
N THR A 617 10.25 37.02 -10.07
CA THR A 617 10.53 37.40 -8.68
C THR A 617 10.86 36.19 -7.81
N ARG A 618 12.01 36.24 -7.12
CA ARG A 618 12.47 35.21 -6.17
C ARG A 618 11.66 35.27 -4.87
N PRO A 619 11.40 34.13 -4.19
CA PRO A 619 11.01 34.18 -2.78
C PRO A 619 12.10 34.89 -1.98
N PRO A 620 11.76 35.70 -0.96
CA PRO A 620 12.74 36.50 -0.25
C PRO A 620 13.78 35.57 0.38
N VAL A 621 15.00 35.66 -0.13
CA VAL A 621 16.17 35.02 0.47
C VAL A 621 16.43 35.76 1.79
N PRO A 622 16.62 35.06 2.92
CA PRO A 622 17.00 35.73 4.16
C PRO A 622 18.22 36.61 3.91
N GLU A 623 18.20 37.83 4.43
CA GLU A 623 19.19 38.88 4.13
C GLU A 623 20.63 38.37 4.22
N GLN A 624 20.96 37.63 5.27
CA GLN A 624 22.31 37.05 5.46
C GLN A 624 22.71 36.07 4.36
N VAL A 625 21.78 35.27 3.84
CA VAL A 625 22.05 34.34 2.74
C VAL A 625 22.26 35.11 1.43
N ALA A 626 21.48 36.18 1.21
CA ALA A 626 21.65 37.04 0.04
C ALA A 626 23.01 37.75 0.03
N VAL A 627 23.43 38.29 1.18
CA VAL A 627 24.75 38.92 1.36
C VAL A 627 25.88 37.91 1.10
N ARG A 628 25.81 36.72 1.69
CA ARG A 628 26.82 35.67 1.52
C ARG A 628 26.93 35.16 0.08
N LEU A 629 25.80 35.05 -0.62
CA LEU A 629 25.77 34.76 -2.05
C LEU A 629 26.45 35.87 -2.86
N ALA A 630 26.17 37.14 -2.56
CA ALA A 630 26.81 38.27 -3.24
C ALA A 630 28.33 38.29 -2.99
N THR A 631 28.79 38.00 -1.77
CA THR A 631 30.21 37.85 -1.45
C THR A 631 30.86 36.73 -2.26
N MET A 632 30.22 35.56 -2.32
CA MET A 632 30.71 34.42 -3.10
C MET A 632 30.85 34.77 -4.60
N GLU A 633 29.88 35.47 -5.19
CA GLU A 633 29.98 35.90 -6.60
C GLU A 633 31.07 36.95 -6.83
N LYS A 634 31.30 37.86 -5.87
CA LYS A 634 32.43 38.81 -5.92
C LYS A 634 33.77 38.09 -5.89
N MET A 635 33.91 37.06 -5.07
CA MET A 635 35.13 36.23 -5.01
C MET A 635 35.42 35.58 -6.37
N ARG A 636 34.39 34.97 -6.99
CA ARG A 636 34.51 34.37 -8.33
C ARG A 636 34.91 35.40 -9.38
N ALA A 637 34.30 36.58 -9.36
CA ALA A 637 34.64 37.66 -10.29
C ALA A 637 36.08 38.16 -10.11
N ALA A 638 36.63 38.07 -8.90
CA ALA A 638 38.03 38.39 -8.59
C ALA A 638 39.01 37.23 -8.92
N GLY A 639 38.52 36.11 -9.47
CA GLY A 639 39.34 34.93 -9.77
C GLY A 639 39.65 34.04 -8.57
N THR A 640 39.04 34.30 -7.40
CA THR A 640 39.17 33.47 -6.20
C THR A 640 38.09 32.39 -6.20
N ASP A 641 38.48 31.11 -6.22
CA ASP A 641 37.53 30.01 -6.09
C ASP A 641 37.05 29.88 -4.62
N PRO A 642 35.75 30.06 -4.32
CA PRO A 642 35.21 29.87 -2.96
C PRO A 642 35.10 28.39 -2.54
N TYR A 643 35.37 27.44 -3.45
CA TYR A 643 35.32 25.99 -3.22
C TYR A 643 36.49 25.26 -3.92
N PRO A 644 37.76 25.58 -3.57
CA PRO A 644 38.92 24.99 -4.21
C PRO A 644 38.98 23.46 -4.05
N VAL A 645 39.58 22.78 -5.02
CA VAL A 645 39.67 21.31 -5.06
C VAL A 645 40.61 20.75 -3.98
N VAL A 646 41.72 21.44 -3.70
CA VAL A 646 42.74 21.01 -2.74
C VAL A 646 43.21 22.21 -1.92
N ALA A 647 43.41 22.01 -0.62
CA ALA A 647 44.14 22.94 0.25
C ALA A 647 45.26 22.18 0.97
N PRO A 648 46.48 22.74 1.05
CA PRO A 648 47.59 22.08 1.72
C PRO A 648 47.40 22.17 3.24
N VAL A 649 46.98 21.07 3.86
CA VAL A 649 46.80 20.95 5.32
C VAL A 649 47.75 19.87 5.82
N THR A 650 48.61 20.20 6.78
CA THR A 650 49.63 19.29 7.34
C THR A 650 49.38 18.99 8.81
N ASP A 651 48.63 19.84 9.50
CA ASP A 651 48.50 19.83 10.95
C ASP A 651 47.04 19.86 11.40
N ALA A 652 46.78 19.34 12.61
CA ALA A 652 45.46 19.27 13.21
C ALA A 652 45.32 20.24 14.39
N CYS A 653 44.19 20.94 14.49
CA CYS A 653 43.99 22.04 15.45
C CYS A 653 44.18 21.61 16.90
N GLY A 654 43.54 20.51 17.30
CA GLY A 654 43.59 20.00 18.68
C GLY A 654 44.94 19.45 19.09
N GLU A 655 45.74 18.95 18.14
CA GLU A 655 47.11 18.53 18.42
C GLU A 655 48.02 19.74 18.70
N LEU A 656 47.98 20.74 17.82
CA LEU A 656 48.74 21.98 18.00
C LEU A 656 48.35 22.70 19.30
N ALA A 657 47.06 22.75 19.62
CA ALA A 657 46.58 23.32 20.89
C ALA A 657 47.20 22.63 22.10
N ARG A 658 47.28 21.28 22.11
CA ARG A 658 47.93 20.52 23.19
C ARG A 658 49.44 20.76 23.24
N ARG A 659 50.11 20.76 22.09
CA ARG A 659 51.56 20.99 22.00
C ARG A 659 51.95 22.38 22.52
N ALA A 660 51.18 23.40 22.19
CA ALA A 660 51.43 24.78 22.60
C ALA A 660 50.92 25.12 24.02
N ALA A 661 50.07 24.29 24.63
CA ALA A 661 49.56 24.53 25.99
C ALA A 661 50.66 24.54 27.07
N GLY A 662 51.81 23.89 26.82
CA GLY A 662 52.95 23.86 27.74
C GLY A 662 53.97 25.00 27.55
N LEU A 663 53.74 25.90 26.59
CA LEU A 663 54.68 26.99 26.28
C LEU A 663 54.42 28.24 27.14
N PRO A 664 55.44 29.07 27.43
CA PRO A 664 55.27 30.35 28.13
C PRO A 664 54.29 31.27 27.38
N ALA A 665 53.64 32.21 28.07
CA ALA A 665 52.84 33.23 27.43
C ALA A 665 53.69 34.17 26.56
N ASP A 666 53.10 34.71 25.48
CA ASP A 666 53.77 35.60 24.51
C ASP A 666 55.01 34.97 23.83
N HIS A 667 54.94 33.67 23.54
CA HIS A 667 56.05 32.90 22.99
C HIS A 667 55.86 32.60 21.50
N ARG A 668 56.92 32.80 20.71
CA ARG A 668 57.01 32.45 19.29
C ARG A 668 57.90 31.22 19.12
N THR A 669 57.37 30.18 18.48
CA THR A 669 58.09 28.89 18.33
C THR A 669 58.99 28.85 17.10
N GLY A 670 58.75 29.71 16.10
CA GLY A 670 59.37 29.63 14.77
C GLY A 670 58.85 28.48 13.89
N GLU A 671 57.96 27.62 14.40
CA GLU A 671 57.41 26.48 13.69
C GLU A 671 56.30 26.92 12.72
N THR A 672 56.48 26.64 11.43
CA THR A 672 55.44 26.84 10.42
C THR A 672 54.44 25.68 10.43
N VAL A 673 53.15 26.01 10.52
CA VAL A 673 52.05 25.04 10.52
C VAL A 673 51.00 25.39 9.47
N ARG A 674 50.31 24.37 8.95
CA ARG A 674 49.17 24.52 8.05
C ARG A 674 47.97 23.75 8.57
N VAL A 675 46.98 24.50 9.05
CA VAL A 675 45.76 23.95 9.64
C VAL A 675 44.55 24.32 8.82
N ALA A 676 43.49 23.51 8.88
CA ALA A 676 42.20 23.88 8.34
C ALA A 676 41.06 23.60 9.31
N GLY A 677 40.00 24.40 9.22
CA GLY A 677 38.81 24.18 10.03
C GLY A 677 37.73 25.23 9.81
N ARG A 678 36.66 25.09 10.59
CA ARG A 678 35.49 25.95 10.54
C ARG A 678 35.66 27.15 11.45
N VAL A 679 35.33 28.34 10.94
CA VAL A 679 35.29 29.58 11.72
C VAL A 679 34.06 29.55 12.63
N LEU A 680 34.28 29.53 13.95
CA LEU A 680 33.20 29.55 14.94
C LEU A 680 33.03 30.91 15.61
N LEU A 681 34.13 31.64 15.76
CA LEU A 681 34.16 32.97 16.37
C LEU A 681 35.17 33.84 15.62
N ASP A 682 34.87 35.13 15.52
CA ASP A 682 35.76 36.14 14.96
C ASP A 682 35.60 37.43 15.79
N ARG A 683 36.71 37.94 16.34
CA ARG A 683 36.77 39.12 17.22
C ARG A 683 37.78 40.11 16.66
N ASP A 684 37.33 41.30 16.31
CA ASP A 684 38.17 42.37 15.75
C ASP A 684 38.48 43.44 16.81
N HIS A 685 39.76 43.80 16.94
CA HIS A 685 40.27 44.85 17.82
C HIS A 685 41.03 45.96 17.06
N GLY A 686 40.72 46.19 15.78
CA GLY A 686 41.19 47.34 14.99
C GLY A 686 42.62 47.22 14.43
N GLY A 687 43.46 46.36 15.01
CA GLY A 687 44.81 46.01 14.50
C GLY A 687 45.21 44.55 14.69
N VAL A 688 44.39 43.78 15.41
CA VAL A 688 44.52 42.34 15.61
C VAL A 688 43.13 41.70 15.58
N ARG A 689 43.01 40.53 14.96
CA ARG A 689 41.79 39.70 14.99
C ARG A 689 42.08 38.36 15.63
N PHE A 690 41.16 37.90 16.47
CA PHE A 690 41.19 36.59 17.10
C PHE A 690 40.03 35.73 16.61
N VAL A 691 40.38 34.60 16.01
CA VAL A 691 39.44 33.71 15.34
C VAL A 691 39.50 32.35 16.02
N LEU A 692 38.35 31.73 16.27
CA LEU A 692 38.30 30.35 16.76
C LEU A 692 38.07 29.42 15.57
N LEU A 693 39.06 28.59 15.27
CA LEU A 693 39.01 27.58 14.22
C LEU A 693 38.76 26.21 14.84
N ARG A 694 37.88 25.40 14.24
CA ARG A 694 37.61 24.03 14.70
C ARG A 694 37.75 23.01 13.58
N ASP A 695 38.51 21.95 13.86
CA ASP A 695 38.61 20.76 13.01
C ASP A 695 38.02 19.52 13.72
N ALA A 696 38.34 18.33 13.23
CA ALA A 696 37.93 17.07 13.84
C ALA A 696 38.57 16.81 15.23
N THR A 697 39.76 17.35 15.47
CA THR A 697 40.60 17.06 16.64
C THR A 697 40.40 18.04 17.79
N GLY A 698 39.97 19.27 17.51
CA GLY A 698 39.71 20.27 18.54
C GLY A 698 39.58 21.70 18.02
N ASP A 699 39.80 22.63 18.95
CA ASP A 699 39.75 24.07 18.72
C ASP A 699 41.16 24.63 18.74
N LEU A 700 41.43 25.63 17.91
CA LEU A 700 42.68 26.38 17.91
C LEU A 700 42.38 27.85 17.61
N GLN A 701 43.02 28.75 18.36
CA GLN A 701 42.91 30.18 18.08
C GLN A 701 43.77 30.52 16.85
N ALA A 702 43.29 31.38 15.99
CA ALA A 702 44.07 32.03 14.94
C ALA A 702 44.15 33.52 15.22
N MET A 703 45.35 34.08 15.07
CA MET A 703 45.64 35.48 15.31
C MET A 703 46.12 36.13 14.02
N LEU A 704 45.39 37.16 13.56
CA LEU A 704 45.74 37.94 12.39
C LEU A 704 46.22 39.32 12.86
N THR A 705 47.39 39.75 12.43
CA THR A 705 47.98 41.05 12.80
C THR A 705 48.30 41.85 11.54
N ALA A 706 48.30 43.17 11.65
CA ALA A 706 48.68 44.03 10.52
C ALA A 706 50.12 43.79 10.06
N THR A 707 51.00 43.43 11.00
CA THR A 707 52.43 43.19 10.74
C THR A 707 52.69 41.85 10.06
N ASP A 708 52.08 40.76 10.54
CA ASP A 708 52.42 39.40 10.07
C ASP A 708 51.52 38.93 8.91
N THR A 709 50.24 39.29 8.93
CA THR A 709 49.28 38.91 7.88
C THR A 709 49.24 39.94 6.74
N GLY A 710 49.56 41.20 7.03
CA GLY A 710 49.53 42.31 6.08
C GLY A 710 48.14 42.95 5.89
N ALA A 711 48.14 44.27 5.66
CA ALA A 711 46.91 45.07 5.59
C ALA A 711 45.94 44.63 4.47
N ALA A 712 46.45 44.12 3.34
CA ALA A 712 45.62 43.64 2.23
C ALA A 712 44.86 42.35 2.57
N ALA A 713 45.52 41.38 3.19
CA ALA A 713 44.89 40.13 3.61
C ALA A 713 43.89 40.36 4.75
N MET A 714 44.19 41.26 5.69
CA MET A 714 43.22 41.65 6.74
C MET A 714 41.96 42.29 6.17
N ARG A 715 42.09 43.16 5.15
CA ARG A 715 40.92 43.71 4.45
C ARG A 715 40.12 42.61 3.76
N ARG A 716 40.80 41.69 3.06
CA ARG A 716 40.16 40.54 2.41
C ARG A 716 39.40 39.67 3.41
N TRP A 717 39.99 39.42 4.59
CA TRP A 717 39.32 38.69 5.66
C TRP A 717 38.01 39.35 6.06
N SER A 718 38.04 40.66 6.35
CA SER A 718 36.85 41.43 6.76
C SER A 718 35.72 41.45 5.73
N THR A 719 36.06 41.35 4.45
CA THR A 719 35.07 41.41 3.35
C THR A 719 34.56 40.04 2.92
N GLU A 720 35.39 39.01 3.02
CA GLU A 720 35.12 37.70 2.41
C GLU A 720 34.84 36.58 3.42
N VAL A 721 35.26 36.70 4.68
CA VAL A 721 35.14 35.61 5.66
C VAL A 721 33.92 35.83 6.58
N ASP A 722 33.15 34.77 6.75
CA ASP A 722 31.95 34.71 7.58
C ASP A 722 32.02 33.59 8.62
N LEU A 723 31.25 33.71 9.70
CA LEU A 723 31.04 32.60 10.63
C LEU A 723 30.44 31.39 9.89
N GLY A 724 31.05 30.24 10.12
CA GLY A 724 30.71 28.97 9.49
C GLY A 724 31.55 28.64 8.26
N ASP A 725 32.34 29.57 7.72
CA ASP A 725 33.24 29.27 6.60
C ASP A 725 34.30 28.24 7.00
N GLN A 726 34.74 27.42 6.04
CA GLN A 726 35.90 26.55 6.18
C GLN A 726 37.10 27.26 5.58
N LEU A 727 38.21 27.30 6.33
CA LEU A 727 39.44 27.97 5.94
C LEU A 727 40.63 27.02 6.11
N ALA A 728 41.64 27.20 5.26
CA ALA A 728 43.00 26.74 5.49
C ALA A 728 43.88 27.95 5.85
N LEU A 729 44.70 27.82 6.89
CA LEU A 729 45.59 28.85 7.41
C LEU A 729 47.02 28.34 7.32
N ASP A 730 47.93 29.19 6.84
CA ASP A 730 49.38 29.00 6.89
C ASP A 730 49.96 30.08 7.82
N GLY A 731 50.71 29.65 8.84
CA GLY A 731 51.20 30.54 9.87
C GLY A 731 52.23 29.92 10.80
N GLU A 732 52.56 30.64 11.87
CA GLU A 732 53.48 30.17 12.91
C GLU A 732 52.70 29.75 14.17
N LEU A 733 53.10 28.66 14.81
CA LEU A 733 52.55 28.29 16.12
C LEU A 733 53.09 29.23 17.20
N VAL A 734 52.22 29.86 17.98
CA VAL A 734 52.57 30.83 19.02
C VAL A 734 51.65 30.67 20.24
N THR A 735 52.00 31.32 21.35
CA THR A 735 51.06 31.58 22.45
C THR A 735 50.76 33.08 22.53
N SER A 736 49.50 33.43 22.75
CA SER A 736 49.14 34.83 22.97
C SER A 736 49.71 35.37 24.28
N ARG A 737 49.63 36.70 24.51
CA ARG A 737 49.98 37.32 25.81
C ARG A 737 49.22 36.75 27.02
N ARG A 738 48.07 36.11 26.79
CA ARG A 738 47.27 35.45 27.84
C ARG A 738 47.60 33.96 27.97
N GLY A 739 48.60 33.45 27.24
CA GLY A 739 48.97 32.04 27.20
C GLY A 739 48.13 31.18 26.25
N GLU A 740 47.12 31.73 25.56
CA GLU A 740 46.26 30.94 24.66
C GLU A 740 47.04 30.43 23.43
N PRO A 741 47.09 29.11 23.18
CA PRO A 741 47.65 28.52 21.96
C PRO A 741 47.03 29.10 20.69
N SER A 742 47.86 29.62 19.78
CA SER A 742 47.39 30.33 18.60
C SER A 742 48.25 30.04 17.35
N VAL A 743 47.65 30.15 16.17
CA VAL A 743 48.41 30.27 14.90
C VAL A 743 48.48 31.74 14.53
N LEU A 744 49.68 32.30 14.46
CA LEU A 744 49.93 33.62 13.90
C LEU A 744 49.88 33.52 12.37
N VAL A 745 48.78 33.98 11.79
CA VAL A 745 48.43 33.72 10.39
C VAL A 745 49.27 34.60 9.46
N ARG A 746 49.98 33.97 8.52
CA ARG A 746 50.64 34.65 7.39
C ARG A 746 49.73 34.74 6.19
N SER A 747 49.03 33.66 5.87
CA SER A 747 48.08 33.62 4.76
C SER A 747 46.92 32.68 5.04
N PHE A 748 45.80 32.90 4.34
CA PHE A 748 44.61 32.07 4.45
C PHE A 748 43.94 31.86 3.09
N THR A 749 43.25 30.73 2.97
CA THR A 749 42.44 30.35 1.80
C THR A 749 41.08 29.88 2.28
N ILE A 750 40.00 30.39 1.67
CA ILE A 750 38.66 29.86 1.90
C ILE A 750 38.54 28.51 1.17
N THR A 751 38.21 27.45 1.90
CA THR A 751 38.09 26.10 1.36
C THR A 751 36.64 25.68 1.14
N ALA A 752 35.70 26.28 1.88
CA ALA A 752 34.28 26.21 1.55
C ALA A 752 33.51 27.39 2.15
N LYS A 753 32.89 28.19 1.30
CA LYS A 753 32.01 29.29 1.72
C LYS A 753 30.69 28.77 2.31
N CYS A 754 30.33 29.25 3.50
CA CYS A 754 29.11 28.89 4.20
C CYS A 754 27.99 29.89 3.86
N LEU A 755 27.02 29.47 3.06
CA LEU A 755 25.94 30.35 2.59
C LEU A 755 24.84 30.58 3.63
N HIS A 756 24.74 29.72 4.64
CA HIS A 756 23.75 29.84 5.71
C HIS A 756 24.40 30.33 6.99
N PRO A 757 23.77 31.26 7.73
CA PRO A 757 24.27 31.65 9.03
C PRO A 757 24.22 30.47 10.00
N LEU A 758 25.24 30.38 10.86
CA LEU A 758 25.19 29.45 11.98
C LEU A 758 24.07 29.87 12.95
N PRO A 759 23.41 28.92 13.65
CA PRO A 759 22.44 29.21 14.70
C PRO A 759 23.03 30.13 15.76
N ASN A 760 22.20 31.02 16.30
CA ASN A 760 22.63 32.01 17.29
C ASN A 760 23.31 31.34 18.50
N LYS A 761 24.53 31.79 18.84
CA LYS A 761 25.36 31.30 19.95
C LYS A 761 24.63 31.32 21.30
N HIS A 762 23.69 32.25 21.52
CA HIS A 762 22.95 32.41 22.78
C HIS A 762 21.73 31.51 22.91
N ARG A 763 21.07 31.15 21.80
CA ARG A 763 19.94 30.20 21.80
C ARG A 763 20.38 28.75 21.58
N GLY A 764 21.52 28.55 20.92
CA GLY A 764 22.06 27.25 20.53
C GLY A 764 21.12 26.45 19.62
N LEU A 765 21.62 25.32 19.09
CA LEU A 765 20.72 24.25 18.68
C LEU A 765 20.32 23.50 19.97
N THR A 766 19.42 24.09 20.75
CA THR A 766 18.95 23.51 22.02
C THR A 766 17.79 22.56 21.81
N ASP A 767 16.91 22.88 20.86
CA ASP A 767 15.80 22.04 20.45
C ASP A 767 16.28 20.65 19.98
N PRO A 768 15.88 19.56 20.68
CA PRO A 768 16.18 18.20 20.28
C PRO A 768 15.70 17.85 18.87
N GLU A 769 14.56 18.39 18.42
CA GLU A 769 14.04 18.07 17.08
C GLU A 769 14.89 18.73 15.98
N ALA A 770 15.26 20.01 16.15
CA ALA A 770 16.19 20.69 15.26
C ALA A 770 17.56 19.98 15.20
N ARG A 771 18.06 19.41 16.31
CA ARG A 771 19.32 18.62 16.34
C ARG A 771 19.26 17.40 15.47
N VAL A 772 18.18 16.64 15.60
CA VAL A 772 18.00 15.42 14.81
C VAL A 772 17.86 15.78 13.32
N ARG A 773 17.07 16.81 12.99
CA ARG A 773 16.85 17.25 11.59
C ARG A 773 18.09 17.84 10.94
N ALA A 774 18.89 18.61 11.68
CA ALA A 774 20.12 19.24 11.20
C ALA A 774 21.36 18.60 11.82
N ARG A 775 21.44 17.26 11.85
CA ARG A 775 22.55 16.57 12.53
C ARG A 775 23.93 16.99 12.02
N HIS A 776 24.09 17.24 10.72
CA HIS A 776 25.35 17.72 10.15
C HIS A 776 25.83 19.02 10.83
N LEU A 777 24.90 19.92 11.19
CA LEU A 777 25.18 21.16 11.90
C LEU A 777 25.45 20.89 13.39
N ASP A 778 24.70 19.96 13.99
CA ASP A 778 24.92 19.49 15.35
C ASP A 778 26.35 18.94 15.56
N LEU A 779 26.79 18.05 14.67
CA LEU A 779 28.13 17.46 14.67
C LEU A 779 29.23 18.50 14.41
N ALA A 780 28.97 19.47 13.54
CA ALA A 780 29.91 20.55 13.26
C ALA A 780 30.11 21.49 14.46
N LEU A 781 29.06 21.72 15.27
CA LEU A 781 29.07 22.74 16.31
C LEU A 781 29.28 22.18 17.73
N ARG A 782 28.86 20.95 18.04
CA ARG A 782 28.97 20.36 19.38
C ARG A 782 30.00 19.23 19.43
N PRO A 783 31.14 19.40 20.15
CA PRO A 783 32.09 18.32 20.40
C PRO A 783 31.46 17.12 21.11
N ALA A 784 30.48 17.36 21.98
CA ALA A 784 29.73 16.30 22.66
C ALA A 784 29.04 15.34 21.67
N ALA A 785 28.41 15.86 20.61
CA ALA A 785 27.75 15.02 19.60
C ALA A 785 28.75 14.12 18.86
N ARG A 786 29.97 14.61 18.58
CA ARG A 786 31.05 13.83 17.97
C ARG A 786 31.58 12.74 18.91
N ARG A 787 31.74 13.05 20.20
CA ARG A 787 32.13 12.08 21.22
C ARG A 787 31.13 10.92 21.34
N LEU A 788 29.83 11.19 21.24
CA LEU A 788 28.81 10.14 21.26
C LEU A 788 28.96 9.15 20.09
N LEU A 789 29.24 9.64 18.88
CA LEU A 789 29.52 8.76 17.74
C LEU A 789 30.83 7.99 17.90
N ALA A 790 31.85 8.58 18.52
CA ALA A 790 33.09 7.88 18.84
C ALA A 790 32.87 6.76 19.88
N VAL A 791 32.05 7.00 20.91
CA VAL A 791 31.65 5.98 21.89
C VAL A 791 30.91 4.82 21.21
N ARG A 792 29.95 5.14 20.33
CA ARG A 792 29.26 4.12 19.51
C ARG A 792 30.27 3.28 18.71
N ALA A 793 31.20 3.93 18.01
CA ALA A 793 32.20 3.24 17.19
C ALA A 793 33.12 2.36 18.04
N ALA A 794 33.55 2.83 19.22
CA ALA A 794 34.36 2.07 20.15
C ALA A 794 33.62 0.84 20.70
N ALA A 795 32.35 0.98 21.09
CA ALA A 795 31.53 -0.13 21.55
C ALA A 795 31.36 -1.20 20.47
N ILE A 796 30.97 -0.81 19.24
CA ILE A 796 30.84 -1.71 18.08
C ILE A 796 32.17 -2.41 17.76
N GLY A 797 33.28 -1.68 17.78
CA GLY A 797 34.61 -2.25 17.57
C GLY A 797 34.99 -3.28 18.64
N SER A 798 34.66 -3.00 19.90
CA SER A 798 34.90 -3.90 21.04
C SER A 798 34.09 -5.20 20.94
N LEU A 799 32.82 -5.12 20.53
CA LEU A 799 31.98 -6.31 20.31
C LEU A 799 32.62 -7.25 19.29
N ARG A 800 33.03 -6.72 18.12
CA ARG A 800 33.74 -7.51 17.10
C ARG A 800 35.05 -8.10 17.63
N ALA A 801 35.88 -7.28 18.26
CA ALA A 801 37.18 -7.72 18.78
C ALA A 801 37.03 -8.83 19.83
N THR A 802 36.03 -8.74 20.70
CA THR A 802 35.76 -9.74 21.74
C THR A 802 35.29 -11.07 21.14
N LEU A 803 34.37 -11.03 20.16
CA LEU A 803 33.86 -12.25 19.51
C LEU A 803 34.92 -12.93 18.65
N THR A 804 35.62 -12.16 17.81
CA THR A 804 36.72 -12.69 16.98
C THR A 804 37.87 -13.23 17.83
N GLY A 805 38.21 -12.57 18.94
CA GLY A 805 39.19 -13.07 19.91
C GLY A 805 38.78 -14.38 20.60
N ARG A 806 37.47 -14.70 20.61
CA ARG A 806 36.90 -15.96 21.10
C ARG A 806 36.68 -17.00 19.99
N GLY A 807 37.10 -16.72 18.75
CA GLY A 807 37.02 -17.65 17.62
C GLY A 807 35.68 -17.64 16.88
N PHE A 808 34.81 -16.65 17.12
CA PHE A 808 33.59 -16.50 16.32
C PHE A 808 33.91 -15.94 14.93
N LEU A 809 33.21 -16.44 13.91
CA LEU A 809 33.27 -15.95 12.54
C LEU A 809 32.17 -14.92 12.28
N GLU A 810 32.54 -13.72 11.83
CA GLU A 810 31.56 -12.72 11.35
C GLU A 810 31.03 -13.14 9.98
N VAL A 811 29.71 -13.19 9.83
CA VAL A 811 29.03 -13.58 8.58
C VAL A 811 27.98 -12.54 8.18
N GLU A 812 27.59 -12.57 6.91
CA GLU A 812 26.51 -11.73 6.38
C GLU A 812 25.37 -12.62 5.88
N THR A 813 24.17 -12.42 6.43
CA THR A 813 22.95 -13.13 6.01
C THR A 813 22.02 -12.21 5.22
N PRO A 814 21.07 -12.75 4.43
CA PRO A 814 20.19 -11.93 3.59
C PRO A 814 19.34 -10.93 4.40
N ILE A 815 19.44 -9.64 4.05
CA ILE A 815 18.55 -8.59 4.54
C ILE A 815 17.18 -8.66 3.86
N LEU A 816 17.13 -9.05 2.58
CA LEU A 816 15.89 -9.28 1.86
C LEU A 816 15.53 -10.77 1.90
N GLN A 817 14.41 -11.09 2.53
CA GLN A 817 13.97 -12.46 2.80
C GLN A 817 12.59 -12.71 2.15
N ARG A 818 12.34 -13.96 1.71
CA ARG A 818 11.04 -14.36 1.13
C ARG A 818 9.96 -14.60 2.19
N VAL A 819 10.40 -15.09 3.34
CA VAL A 819 9.61 -15.40 4.53
C VAL A 819 10.22 -14.60 5.66
N HIS A 820 9.38 -14.00 6.51
CA HIS A 820 9.86 -13.29 7.69
C HIS A 820 9.72 -14.18 8.93
N GLY A 821 10.80 -14.27 9.71
CA GLY A 821 10.88 -15.08 10.93
C GLY A 821 12.10 -14.72 11.76
N GLY A 822 12.30 -15.42 12.87
CA GLY A 822 13.38 -15.14 13.84
C GLY A 822 13.02 -14.08 14.89
N ALA A 823 11.89 -13.39 14.76
CA ALA A 823 11.31 -12.57 15.82
C ALA A 823 9.78 -12.45 15.63
N ASN A 824 9.06 -12.09 16.69
CA ASN A 824 7.67 -11.64 16.58
C ASN A 824 7.67 -10.15 16.33
N ALA A 825 7.63 -9.74 15.06
CA ALA A 825 7.67 -8.33 14.68
C ALA A 825 7.11 -8.13 13.28
N ARG A 826 6.46 -7.00 13.06
CA ARG A 826 5.91 -6.67 11.75
C ARG A 826 7.02 -6.29 10.75
N PRO A 827 7.15 -6.98 9.60
CA PRO A 827 8.20 -6.67 8.63
C PRO A 827 7.87 -5.46 7.76
N PHE A 828 8.92 -4.85 7.19
CA PHE A 828 8.75 -4.00 6.00
C PHE A 828 8.64 -4.87 4.76
N ARG A 829 7.65 -4.59 3.90
CA ARG A 829 7.44 -5.29 2.63
C ARG A 829 7.89 -4.43 1.46
N THR A 830 8.63 -5.05 0.53
CA THR A 830 9.05 -4.46 -0.74
C THR A 830 8.79 -5.45 -1.89
N ARG A 831 9.01 -5.03 -3.14
CA ARG A 831 8.88 -5.89 -4.32
C ARG A 831 10.21 -5.94 -5.06
N SER A 832 10.64 -7.14 -5.42
CA SER A 832 11.77 -7.33 -6.34
C SER A 832 11.28 -7.19 -7.77
N ASN A 833 11.79 -6.20 -8.51
CA ASN A 833 11.49 -6.07 -9.93
C ASN A 833 12.11 -7.21 -10.76
N ALA A 834 13.29 -7.69 -10.37
CA ALA A 834 14.04 -8.70 -11.11
C ALA A 834 13.39 -10.10 -11.04
N TYR A 835 12.82 -10.46 -9.89
CA TYR A 835 12.22 -11.77 -9.66
C TYR A 835 10.68 -11.74 -9.59
N ASP A 836 10.10 -10.55 -9.77
CA ASP A 836 8.67 -10.27 -9.68
C ASP A 836 7.96 -10.89 -8.45
N LEU A 837 8.58 -10.76 -7.28
CA LEU A 837 8.05 -11.32 -6.02
C LEU A 837 8.14 -10.32 -4.87
N ASP A 838 7.23 -10.46 -3.90
CA ASP A 838 7.27 -9.71 -2.65
C ASP A 838 8.45 -10.22 -1.79
N LEU A 839 9.19 -9.29 -1.21
CA LEU A 839 10.28 -9.54 -0.26
C LEU A 839 10.03 -8.77 1.02
N TYR A 840 10.57 -9.27 2.12
CA TYR A 840 10.56 -8.64 3.42
C TYR A 840 11.97 -8.20 3.80
N LEU A 841 12.10 -7.02 4.42
CA LEU A 841 13.33 -6.71 5.12
C LEU A 841 13.35 -7.53 6.41
N ARG A 842 14.49 -8.11 6.74
CA ARG A 842 14.64 -9.00 7.89
C ARG A 842 14.29 -8.30 9.20
N ILE A 843 13.62 -9.04 10.07
CA ILE A 843 13.32 -8.65 11.44
C ILE A 843 14.35 -9.22 12.44
N ALA A 844 15.05 -10.28 12.02
CA ALA A 844 16.17 -10.93 12.69
C ALA A 844 16.96 -11.80 11.67
N PRO A 845 18.29 -11.95 11.80
CA PRO A 845 19.09 -12.94 11.05
C PRO A 845 19.03 -14.38 11.59
N GLU A 846 18.42 -14.62 12.77
CA GLU A 846 18.38 -15.91 13.49
C GLU A 846 18.27 -17.16 12.61
N LEU A 847 17.23 -17.26 11.78
CA LEU A 847 16.97 -18.48 11.00
C LEU A 847 18.10 -18.79 10.01
N PHE A 848 18.80 -17.78 9.49
CA PHE A 848 19.94 -17.99 8.60
C PHE A 848 21.21 -18.35 9.35
N LEU A 849 21.43 -17.77 10.53
CA LEU A 849 22.57 -18.12 11.38
C LEU A 849 22.48 -19.57 11.87
N LYS A 850 21.28 -20.04 12.24
CA LYS A 850 21.03 -21.47 12.54
C LYS A 850 21.34 -22.41 11.37
N ARG A 851 21.02 -22.00 10.13
CA ARG A 851 21.40 -22.76 8.92
C ARG A 851 22.92 -22.88 8.76
N LEU A 852 23.68 -21.87 9.15
CA LEU A 852 25.15 -21.95 9.16
C LEU A 852 25.68 -22.90 10.24
N CYS A 853 25.01 -22.98 11.39
CA CYS A 853 25.31 -23.98 12.41
C CYS A 853 25.07 -25.41 11.90
N VAL A 854 23.96 -25.65 11.19
CA VAL A 854 23.71 -26.92 10.46
C VAL A 854 24.82 -27.18 9.44
N GLY A 855 25.24 -26.15 8.71
CA GLY A 855 26.34 -26.22 7.74
C GLY A 855 27.71 -26.52 8.33
N GLY A 856 27.86 -26.59 9.66
CA GLY A 856 29.11 -26.92 10.33
C GLY A 856 30.11 -25.77 10.43
N MET A 857 29.66 -24.51 10.36
CA MET A 857 30.54 -23.32 10.37
C MET A 857 31.17 -23.00 11.74
N GLY A 858 30.85 -23.75 12.79
CA GLY A 858 31.31 -23.47 14.15
C GLY A 858 30.57 -22.28 14.77
N ALA A 859 31.26 -21.50 15.61
CA ALA A 859 30.71 -20.32 16.24
C ALA A 859 30.63 -19.16 15.25
N VAL A 860 29.44 -18.60 15.04
CA VAL A 860 29.18 -17.55 14.04
C VAL A 860 28.47 -16.37 14.70
N PHE A 861 28.67 -15.16 14.16
CA PHE A 861 27.90 -14.00 14.57
C PHE A 861 27.66 -13.05 13.40
N GLU A 862 26.62 -12.24 13.52
CA GLU A 862 26.36 -11.13 12.62
C GLU A 862 26.08 -9.86 13.41
N LEU A 863 26.79 -8.78 13.05
CA LEU A 863 26.57 -7.44 13.57
C LEU A 863 25.98 -6.56 12.45
N GLY A 864 24.67 -6.57 12.33
CA GLY A 864 23.96 -6.07 11.17
C GLY A 864 22.74 -5.21 11.49
N ARG A 865 21.94 -4.92 10.46
CA ARG A 865 20.75 -4.09 10.59
C ARG A 865 19.47 -4.90 10.47
N ASP A 866 18.54 -4.63 11.38
CA ASP A 866 17.20 -5.19 11.35
C ASP A 866 16.15 -4.09 11.22
N PHE A 867 14.99 -4.48 10.70
CA PHE A 867 13.96 -3.56 10.25
C PHE A 867 12.60 -4.00 10.78
N ARG A 868 12.05 -3.26 11.74
CA ARG A 868 10.74 -3.53 12.35
C ARG A 868 9.79 -2.38 12.07
N ASN A 869 8.65 -2.68 11.46
CA ASN A 869 7.66 -1.70 10.99
C ASN A 869 6.69 -1.32 12.13
N GLU A 870 7.27 -0.76 13.18
CA GLU A 870 6.65 -0.45 14.47
C GLU A 870 6.71 1.06 14.78
N GLY A 871 6.30 1.44 15.99
CA GLY A 871 6.34 2.83 16.46
C GLY A 871 7.76 3.40 16.61
N VAL A 872 7.86 4.73 16.64
CA VAL A 872 9.13 5.44 16.89
C VAL A 872 9.04 6.23 18.19
N ASP A 873 9.88 5.91 19.16
CA ASP A 873 9.90 6.57 20.48
C ASP A 873 11.35 6.88 20.93
N ALA A 874 11.63 6.87 22.24
CA ALA A 874 12.95 7.15 22.82
C ALA A 874 13.89 5.93 22.81
N THR A 875 13.35 4.71 22.66
CA THR A 875 14.05 3.42 22.68
C THR A 875 13.88 2.63 21.38
N HIS A 876 12.88 2.95 20.56
CA HIS A 876 12.54 2.28 19.30
C HIS A 876 12.79 3.18 18.09
N ASN A 877 13.51 2.62 17.11
CA ASN A 877 13.69 3.19 15.79
C ASN A 877 13.44 2.09 14.76
N PRO A 878 12.75 2.35 13.62
CA PRO A 878 12.34 1.28 12.70
C PRO A 878 13.50 0.52 12.03
N GLU A 879 14.69 1.12 12.05
CA GLU A 879 15.94 0.53 11.58
C GLU A 879 16.96 0.61 12.72
N PHE A 880 17.42 -0.53 13.23
CA PHE A 880 18.34 -0.58 14.37
C PHE A 880 19.37 -1.70 14.21
N THR A 881 20.51 -1.53 14.88
CA THR A 881 21.66 -2.43 14.84
C THR A 881 21.51 -3.49 15.91
N MET A 882 21.60 -4.75 15.51
CA MET A 882 21.57 -5.91 16.39
C MET A 882 22.83 -6.73 16.22
N LEU A 883 23.28 -7.34 17.31
CA LEU A 883 24.28 -8.38 17.32
C LEU A 883 23.56 -9.69 17.58
N GLU A 884 23.68 -10.64 16.67
CA GLU A 884 23.29 -12.03 16.93
C GLU A 884 24.51 -12.95 16.88
N ALA A 885 24.64 -13.88 17.82
CA ALA A 885 25.76 -14.81 17.89
C ALA A 885 25.29 -16.23 18.27
N TYR A 886 25.77 -17.24 17.57
CA TYR A 886 25.41 -18.65 17.76
C TYR A 886 26.65 -19.50 17.95
N GLN A 887 26.67 -20.28 19.02
CA GLN A 887 27.79 -21.12 19.40
C GLN A 887 27.34 -22.58 19.57
N PRO A 888 27.86 -23.51 18.75
CA PRO A 888 27.61 -24.93 18.95
C PRO A 888 28.17 -25.44 20.29
N TYR A 889 27.49 -26.45 20.84
CA TYR A 889 27.79 -27.16 22.09
C TYR A 889 27.79 -26.29 23.35
N THR A 890 26.98 -25.23 23.37
CA THR A 890 26.74 -24.38 24.53
C THR A 890 25.26 -24.25 24.85
N ASP A 891 24.94 -23.80 26.05
CA ASP A 891 23.56 -23.51 26.48
C ASP A 891 23.36 -22.04 26.88
N TYR A 892 22.13 -21.68 27.26
CA TYR A 892 21.77 -20.32 27.65
C TYR A 892 22.59 -19.74 28.83
N HIS A 893 23.19 -20.57 29.70
CA HIS A 893 24.06 -20.07 30.77
C HIS A 893 25.42 -19.62 30.23
N ASP A 894 26.00 -20.37 29.30
CA ASP A 894 27.24 -20.00 28.60
C ASP A 894 27.03 -18.70 27.82
N VAL A 895 25.88 -18.59 27.15
CA VAL A 895 25.51 -17.40 26.39
C VAL A 895 25.31 -16.18 27.30
N ALA A 896 24.76 -16.36 28.52
CA ALA A 896 24.66 -15.29 29.50
C ALA A 896 26.05 -14.77 29.93
N GLU A 897 27.05 -15.65 30.08
CA GLU A 897 28.44 -15.26 30.36
C GLU A 897 29.09 -14.53 29.19
N LEU A 898 28.79 -14.95 27.96
CA LEU A 898 29.21 -14.24 26.75
C LEU A 898 28.62 -12.83 26.71
N ALA A 899 27.30 -12.68 26.91
CA ALA A 899 26.61 -11.39 26.95
C ALA A 899 27.23 -10.44 27.98
N GLN A 900 27.47 -10.94 29.21
CA GLN A 900 28.11 -10.16 30.26
C GLN A 900 29.50 -9.67 29.84
N THR A 901 30.33 -10.55 29.27
CA THR A 901 31.67 -10.21 28.81
C THR A 901 31.64 -9.14 27.72
N LEU A 902 30.74 -9.28 26.74
CA LEU A 902 30.62 -8.35 25.61
C LEU A 902 30.28 -6.94 26.09
N ILE A 903 29.32 -6.82 27.01
CA ILE A 903 28.87 -5.52 27.54
C ILE A 903 29.95 -4.88 28.40
N GLN A 904 30.59 -5.65 29.31
CA GLN A 904 31.69 -5.14 30.14
C GLN A 904 32.88 -4.67 29.27
N SER A 905 33.22 -5.43 28.22
CA SER A 905 34.30 -5.06 27.28
C SER A 905 33.96 -3.83 26.45
N ALA A 906 32.70 -3.68 26.03
CA ALA A 906 32.23 -2.50 25.33
C ALA A 906 32.27 -1.24 26.23
N ALA A 907 31.90 -1.38 27.51
CA ALA A 907 31.99 -0.31 28.50
C ALA A 907 33.44 0.13 28.75
N THR A 908 34.35 -0.83 28.96
CA THR A 908 35.78 -0.54 29.13
C THR A 908 36.39 0.09 27.88
N ALA A 909 35.99 -0.34 26.67
CA ALA A 909 36.48 0.30 25.44
C ALA A 909 35.97 1.75 25.27
N ALA A 910 34.76 2.04 25.74
CA ALA A 910 34.16 3.37 25.64
C ALA A 910 34.68 4.36 26.70
N PHE A 911 34.89 3.89 27.95
CA PHE A 911 35.15 4.76 29.10
C PHE A 911 36.40 4.38 29.92
N GLY A 912 37.10 3.31 29.56
CA GLY A 912 38.27 2.81 30.30
C GLY A 912 37.93 1.96 31.53
N ALA A 913 36.65 1.81 31.87
CA ALA A 913 36.15 1.02 33.00
C ALA A 913 34.79 0.38 32.66
N PRO A 914 34.39 -0.72 33.33
CA PRO A 914 33.10 -1.37 33.10
C PRO A 914 31.97 -0.57 33.78
N VAL A 915 31.65 0.61 33.25
CA VAL A 915 30.62 1.50 33.79
C VAL A 915 29.52 1.78 32.78
N LEU A 916 28.27 1.83 33.25
CA LEU A 916 27.13 2.35 32.51
C LEU A 916 26.69 3.71 33.07
N ARG A 917 25.95 4.48 32.28
CA ARG A 917 25.46 5.80 32.67
C ARG A 917 23.94 5.80 32.73
N ARG A 918 23.40 6.23 33.86
CA ARG A 918 21.96 6.39 34.08
C ARG A 918 21.63 7.86 34.20
N THR A 919 20.66 8.31 33.42
CA THR A 919 20.11 9.67 33.54
C THR A 919 18.86 9.62 34.41
N ALA A 920 18.88 10.30 35.56
CA ALA A 920 17.72 10.42 36.44
C ALA A 920 16.68 11.41 35.88
N ALA A 921 15.48 11.40 36.45
CA ALA A 921 14.35 12.23 36.01
C ALA A 921 14.63 13.75 36.11
N ASP A 922 15.57 14.15 36.98
CA ASP A 922 16.04 15.54 37.13
C ASP A 922 17.14 15.93 36.11
N GLY A 923 17.54 14.99 35.25
CA GLY A 923 18.60 15.17 34.25
C GLY A 923 20.02 14.94 34.79
N SER A 924 20.20 14.54 36.05
CA SER A 924 21.50 14.16 36.59
C SER A 924 21.95 12.81 36.01
N VAL A 925 23.25 12.69 35.70
CA VAL A 925 23.84 11.45 35.18
C VAL A 925 24.65 10.80 36.29
N SER A 926 24.31 9.57 36.67
CA SER A 926 25.09 8.74 37.59
C SER A 926 25.81 7.62 36.85
N GLU A 927 27.04 7.32 37.25
CA GLU A 927 27.78 6.16 36.76
C GLU A 927 27.48 4.96 37.66
N VAL A 928 27.25 3.81 37.04
CA VAL A 928 26.97 2.54 37.71
C VAL A 928 28.05 1.56 37.30
N ASP A 929 28.81 1.07 38.27
CA ASP A 929 29.78 0.00 38.06
C ASP A 929 29.04 -1.30 37.75
N ILE A 930 29.35 -1.90 36.61
CA ILE A 930 28.78 -3.17 36.15
C ILE A 930 29.81 -4.29 36.12
N GLY A 931 30.95 -4.10 36.78
CA GLY A 931 31.94 -5.14 37.04
C GLY A 931 31.39 -6.29 37.88
N GLY A 932 32.17 -7.36 38.00
CA GLY A 932 31.78 -8.54 38.77
C GLY A 932 30.78 -9.45 38.05
N ARG A 933 29.99 -10.20 38.81
CA ARG A 933 28.96 -11.13 38.32
C ARG A 933 27.57 -10.53 38.54
N TRP A 934 26.71 -10.65 37.55
CA TRP A 934 25.35 -10.13 37.62
C TRP A 934 24.37 -11.12 38.26
N ARG A 935 23.29 -10.58 38.81
CA ARG A 935 22.21 -11.36 39.43
C ARG A 935 21.55 -12.26 38.38
N ARG A 936 21.21 -13.49 38.78
CA ARG A 936 20.43 -14.45 38.00
C ARG A 936 19.27 -14.94 38.86
N CYS A 937 18.04 -14.88 38.36
CA CYS A 937 16.86 -15.47 39.00
C CYS A 937 15.83 -15.87 37.94
N THR A 938 14.94 -16.79 38.27
CA THR A 938 13.88 -17.20 37.34
C THR A 938 12.80 -16.11 37.22
N VAL A 939 12.07 -16.08 36.10
CA VAL A 939 10.96 -15.13 35.90
C VAL A 939 9.86 -15.33 36.95
N HIS A 940 9.59 -16.59 37.33
CA HIS A 940 8.61 -16.94 38.35
C HIS A 940 9.00 -16.44 39.74
N GLU A 941 10.28 -16.56 40.13
CA GLU A 941 10.79 -15.98 41.39
C GLU A 941 10.67 -14.46 41.40
N ALA A 942 10.97 -13.81 40.28
CA ALA A 942 10.92 -12.37 40.16
C ALA A 942 9.47 -11.84 40.24
N VAL A 943 8.54 -12.47 39.52
CA VAL A 943 7.11 -12.14 39.58
C VAL A 943 6.54 -12.46 40.97
N SER A 944 6.90 -13.60 41.58
CA SER A 944 6.48 -13.95 42.94
C SER A 944 6.86 -12.86 43.95
N ALA A 945 8.09 -12.37 43.87
CA ALA A 945 8.58 -11.31 44.73
C ALA A 945 7.84 -9.99 44.51
N ALA A 946 7.51 -9.65 43.26
CA ALA A 946 6.80 -8.41 42.91
C ALA A 946 5.30 -8.46 43.27
N VAL A 947 4.66 -9.61 43.12
CA VAL A 947 3.25 -9.85 43.46
C VAL A 947 3.05 -10.02 44.97
N GLY A 948 4.09 -10.47 45.69
CA GLY A 948 4.05 -10.77 47.12
C GLY A 948 3.35 -12.09 47.45
N ALA A 949 3.23 -12.99 46.47
CA ALA A 949 2.64 -14.32 46.60
C ALA A 949 3.41 -15.33 45.73
N PRO A 950 3.45 -16.63 46.09
CA PRO A 950 4.10 -17.64 45.27
C PRO A 950 3.41 -17.80 43.90
N VAL A 951 4.13 -17.47 42.83
CA VAL A 951 3.74 -17.70 41.44
C VAL A 951 4.68 -18.75 40.86
N THR A 952 4.11 -19.87 40.44
CA THR A 952 4.84 -21.03 39.89
C THR A 952 4.18 -21.49 38.60
N VAL A 953 4.80 -22.41 37.88
CA VAL A 953 4.23 -23.02 36.67
C VAL A 953 2.90 -23.73 36.95
N ASP A 954 2.65 -24.14 38.19
CA ASP A 954 1.40 -24.79 38.61
C ASP A 954 0.30 -23.79 39.01
N THR A 955 0.58 -22.49 39.02
CA THR A 955 -0.40 -21.46 39.37
C THR A 955 -1.51 -21.40 38.31
N PRO A 956 -2.79 -21.58 38.66
CA PRO A 956 -3.89 -21.53 37.71
C PRO A 956 -4.03 -20.15 37.05
N VAL A 957 -4.44 -20.13 35.77
CA VAL A 957 -4.66 -18.88 35.01
C VAL A 957 -5.61 -17.92 35.73
N ALA A 958 -6.67 -18.44 36.36
CA ALA A 958 -7.62 -17.62 37.12
C ALA A 958 -6.97 -16.91 38.32
N GLU A 959 -5.94 -17.50 38.93
CA GLU A 959 -5.21 -16.89 40.05
C GLU A 959 -4.22 -15.84 39.54
N LEU A 960 -3.54 -16.08 38.41
CA LEU A 960 -2.72 -15.07 37.73
C LEU A 960 -3.55 -13.87 37.29
N ALA A 961 -4.73 -14.09 36.71
CA ALA A 961 -5.68 -13.05 36.34
C ALA A 961 -6.11 -12.23 37.55
N ALA A 962 -6.41 -12.88 38.69
CA ALA A 962 -6.73 -12.19 39.93
C ALA A 962 -5.56 -11.35 40.46
N HIS A 963 -4.31 -11.80 40.29
CA HIS A 963 -3.13 -11.00 40.62
C HIS A 963 -2.98 -9.79 39.68
N ALA A 964 -3.21 -9.98 38.37
CA ALA A 964 -3.19 -8.92 37.38
C ALA A 964 -4.26 -7.85 37.67
N ASP A 965 -5.50 -8.26 37.94
CA ASP A 965 -6.61 -7.38 38.34
C ASP A 965 -6.28 -6.56 39.59
N ARG A 966 -5.75 -7.22 40.62
CA ARG A 966 -5.37 -6.58 41.90
C ARG A 966 -4.27 -5.54 41.72
N LEU A 967 -3.35 -5.77 40.79
CA LEU A 967 -2.20 -4.90 40.52
C LEU A 967 -2.42 -3.96 39.33
N HIS A 968 -3.63 -3.95 38.77
CA HIS A 968 -4.01 -3.14 37.61
C HIS A 968 -3.11 -3.37 36.38
N VAL A 969 -2.71 -4.62 36.16
CA VAL A 969 -2.09 -5.10 34.93
C VAL A 969 -3.22 -5.57 34.00
N PRO A 970 -3.48 -4.89 32.88
CA PRO A 970 -4.43 -5.32 31.87
C PRO A 970 -3.84 -6.51 31.10
N TYR A 971 -4.74 -7.42 30.74
CA TYR A 971 -4.54 -8.63 29.96
C TYR A 971 -5.80 -8.84 29.09
N GLU A 972 -5.74 -9.68 28.07
CA GLU A 972 -6.88 -10.05 27.23
C GLU A 972 -7.60 -11.33 27.72
N ASP A 973 -8.93 -11.38 27.54
CA ASP A 973 -9.73 -12.55 27.90
C ASP A 973 -9.33 -13.77 27.04
N GLY A 974 -8.81 -14.82 27.68
CA GLY A 974 -8.42 -16.07 27.03
C GLY A 974 -6.92 -16.23 26.80
N GLU A 975 -6.09 -15.32 27.30
CA GLU A 975 -4.63 -15.49 27.33
C GLU A 975 -4.21 -16.74 28.12
N SER A 976 -3.09 -17.33 27.69
CA SER A 976 -2.44 -18.48 28.32
C SER A 976 -1.68 -18.11 29.60
N HIS A 977 -1.30 -19.11 30.40
CA HIS A 977 -0.47 -18.88 31.59
C HIS A 977 0.81 -18.11 31.25
N GLY A 978 1.47 -18.44 30.13
CA GLY A 978 2.70 -17.76 29.72
C GLY A 978 2.48 -16.30 29.31
N GLU A 979 1.40 -16.00 28.59
CA GLU A 979 1.04 -14.64 28.17
C GLU A 979 0.74 -13.74 29.39
N LEU A 980 -0.09 -14.19 30.34
CA LEU A 980 -0.34 -13.43 31.57
C LEU A 980 0.91 -13.25 32.43
N LEU A 981 1.76 -14.28 32.53
CA LEU A 981 3.01 -14.19 33.30
C LEU A 981 3.95 -13.16 32.70
N LEU A 982 4.04 -13.11 31.36
CA LEU A 982 4.86 -12.14 30.64
C LEU A 982 4.35 -10.72 30.88
N ASP A 983 3.03 -10.49 30.84
CA ASP A 983 2.44 -9.18 31.14
C ASP A 983 2.73 -8.70 32.58
N LEU A 984 2.68 -9.61 33.55
CA LEU A 984 3.06 -9.33 34.93
C LEU A 984 4.57 -9.01 35.04
N TYR A 985 5.41 -9.79 34.38
CA TYR A 985 6.85 -9.59 34.35
C TYR A 985 7.22 -8.23 33.75
N ASP A 986 6.71 -7.89 32.57
CA ASP A 986 7.00 -6.66 31.85
C ASP A 986 6.66 -5.42 32.70
N ARG A 987 5.54 -5.46 33.43
CA ARG A 987 5.08 -4.30 34.21
C ARG A 987 5.68 -4.19 35.58
N LEU A 988 5.85 -5.31 36.28
CA LEU A 988 6.21 -5.32 37.69
C LEU A 988 7.71 -5.53 37.91
N VAL A 989 8.37 -6.26 37.01
CA VAL A 989 9.76 -6.68 37.15
C VAL A 989 10.67 -5.92 36.19
N GLU A 990 10.42 -5.97 34.88
CA GLU A 990 11.34 -5.38 33.89
C GLU A 990 11.52 -3.89 34.15
N ARG A 991 10.42 -3.13 34.19
CA ARG A 991 10.42 -1.66 34.39
C ARG A 991 11.05 -1.18 35.70
N THR A 992 11.11 -2.04 36.72
CA THR A 992 11.64 -1.69 38.05
C THR A 992 13.08 -2.14 38.24
N THR A 993 13.62 -2.95 37.32
CA THR A 993 14.98 -3.50 37.39
C THR A 993 16.02 -2.40 37.23
N VAL A 994 16.90 -2.23 38.21
CA VAL A 994 17.95 -1.20 38.18
C VAL A 994 19.28 -1.77 37.71
N GLU A 995 19.80 -2.78 38.41
CA GLU A 995 21.09 -3.40 38.09
C GLU A 995 20.95 -4.42 36.96
N PRO A 996 22.01 -4.63 36.15
CA PRO A 996 22.02 -5.71 35.17
C PRO A 996 21.65 -7.05 35.81
N THR A 997 20.55 -7.64 35.35
CA THR A 997 19.98 -8.86 35.91
C THR A 997 19.55 -9.78 34.78
N PHE A 998 19.89 -11.07 34.89
CA PHE A 998 19.38 -12.12 34.01
C PHE A 998 18.13 -12.74 34.63
N TYR A 999 17.01 -12.63 33.93
CA TYR A 999 15.78 -13.35 34.23
C TYR A 999 15.74 -14.62 33.39
N LEU A 1000 15.57 -15.77 34.04
CA LEU A 1000 15.73 -17.10 33.43
C LEU A 1000 14.39 -17.86 33.37
N ASP A 1001 14.35 -18.91 32.56
CA ASP A 1001 13.34 -19.97 32.57
C ASP A 1001 11.92 -19.47 32.29
N PHE A 1002 11.76 -18.82 31.13
CA PHE A 1002 10.47 -18.32 30.64
C PHE A 1002 9.51 -19.47 30.26
N PRO A 1003 8.19 -19.25 30.25
CA PRO A 1003 7.22 -20.21 29.74
C PRO A 1003 7.50 -20.61 28.28
N ALA A 1004 7.29 -21.89 27.96
CA ALA A 1004 7.59 -22.46 26.64
C ALA A 1004 6.61 -22.04 25.54
N ASP A 1005 5.36 -21.74 25.89
CA ASP A 1005 4.29 -21.30 24.99
C ASP A 1005 4.57 -19.92 24.37
N VAL A 1006 5.27 -19.03 25.07
CA VAL A 1006 5.71 -17.70 24.57
C VAL A 1006 7.12 -17.69 23.96
N SER A 1007 7.77 -18.86 23.85
CA SER A 1007 9.17 -18.98 23.41
C SER A 1007 9.30 -19.93 22.20
N PRO A 1008 8.82 -19.55 21.00
CA PRO A 1008 8.61 -20.47 19.87
C PRO A 1008 9.88 -21.06 19.24
N LEU A 1009 11.04 -20.42 19.42
CA LEU A 1009 12.33 -20.83 18.86
C LEU A 1009 13.31 -21.40 19.91
N THR A 1010 12.90 -21.41 21.18
CA THR A 1010 13.73 -21.81 22.31
C THR A 1010 13.44 -23.26 22.70
N ARG A 1011 14.49 -24.02 23.02
CA ARG A 1011 14.36 -25.39 23.54
C ARG A 1011 13.57 -25.40 24.86
N GLN A 1012 12.72 -26.42 25.06
CA GLN A 1012 12.14 -26.68 26.38
C GLN A 1012 13.22 -26.84 27.45
N HIS A 1013 12.91 -26.48 28.68
CA HIS A 1013 13.81 -26.62 29.80
C HIS A 1013 14.05 -28.11 30.12
N ARG A 1014 15.30 -28.47 30.39
CA ARG A 1014 15.72 -29.88 30.58
C ARG A 1014 15.09 -30.60 31.78
N ARG A 1015 14.41 -29.90 32.68
CA ARG A 1015 13.75 -30.48 33.87
C ARG A 1015 12.21 -30.35 33.89
N ASP A 1016 11.66 -29.32 33.25
CA ASP A 1016 10.21 -29.06 33.18
C ASP A 1016 9.92 -28.51 31.78
N ASP A 1017 9.18 -29.27 30.98
CA ASP A 1017 8.98 -28.98 29.55
C ASP A 1017 8.00 -27.83 29.28
N ARG A 1018 7.29 -27.37 30.32
CA ARG A 1018 6.44 -26.18 30.30
C ARG A 1018 7.25 -24.88 30.33
N LEU A 1019 8.53 -24.97 30.69
CA LEU A 1019 9.49 -23.86 30.66
C LEU A 1019 10.42 -23.99 29.46
N ALA A 1020 11.12 -22.91 29.13
CA ALA A 1020 12.12 -22.84 28.07
C ALA A 1020 13.46 -22.33 28.61
N GLU A 1021 14.57 -22.83 28.06
CA GLU A 1021 15.93 -22.37 28.42
C GLU A 1021 16.25 -21.04 27.74
N ARG A 1022 15.56 -20.00 28.20
CA ARG A 1022 15.68 -18.62 27.74
C ARG A 1022 16.09 -17.73 28.91
N PHE A 1023 16.89 -16.71 28.61
CA PHE A 1023 17.06 -15.57 29.49
C PHE A 1023 16.73 -14.26 28.79
N ASP A 1024 16.22 -13.31 29.56
CA ASP A 1024 16.23 -11.89 29.19
C ASP A 1024 17.19 -11.14 30.12
N LEU A 1025 18.07 -10.33 29.54
CA LEU A 1025 18.99 -9.46 30.25
C LEU A 1025 18.37 -8.08 30.36
N VAL A 1026 18.10 -7.62 31.57
CA VAL A 1026 17.47 -6.33 31.84
C VAL A 1026 18.40 -5.44 32.65
N ALA A 1027 18.49 -4.16 32.27
CA ALA A 1027 19.15 -3.13 33.09
C ALA A 1027 18.45 -1.78 32.92
N PHE A 1028 18.36 -1.00 34.00
CA PHE A 1028 17.70 0.31 34.03
C PHE A 1028 16.28 0.34 33.45
N GLY A 1029 15.49 -0.70 33.72
CA GLY A 1029 14.09 -0.74 33.34
C GLY A 1029 13.84 -1.15 31.88
N ALA A 1030 14.86 -1.66 31.18
CA ALA A 1030 14.77 -2.06 29.78
C ALA A 1030 15.50 -3.37 29.51
N GLU A 1031 14.92 -4.21 28.67
CA GLU A 1031 15.59 -5.37 28.08
C GLU A 1031 16.77 -4.93 27.17
N ILE A 1032 17.96 -5.47 27.40
CA ILE A 1032 19.19 -5.18 26.66
C ILE A 1032 19.42 -6.20 25.55
N GLY A 1033 19.04 -7.44 25.81
CA GLY A 1033 19.24 -8.59 24.96
C GLY A 1033 18.68 -9.85 25.61
N THR A 1034 18.69 -10.92 24.85
CA THR A 1034 18.05 -12.19 25.17
C THR A 1034 18.92 -13.33 24.66
N GLY A 1035 18.81 -14.51 25.24
CA GLY A 1035 19.59 -15.65 24.80
C GLY A 1035 18.98 -16.99 25.16
N TYR A 1036 19.29 -17.99 24.34
CA TYR A 1036 18.55 -19.25 24.28
C TYR A 1036 19.49 -20.44 24.24
N THR A 1037 19.05 -21.56 24.81
CA THR A 1037 19.41 -22.86 24.24
C THR A 1037 18.49 -23.09 23.05
N GLU A 1038 19.05 -23.21 21.86
CA GLU A 1038 18.28 -23.23 20.63
C GLU A 1038 17.46 -24.50 20.48
N LEU A 1039 16.23 -24.37 19.96
CA LEU A 1039 15.42 -25.52 19.58
C LEU A 1039 15.98 -26.13 18.29
N THR A 1040 16.65 -27.28 18.44
CA THR A 1040 17.25 -28.02 17.31
C THR A 1040 16.41 -29.19 16.82
N ASP A 1041 15.32 -29.54 17.52
CA ASP A 1041 14.40 -30.61 17.11
C ASP A 1041 13.49 -30.11 15.98
N PRO A 1042 13.63 -30.62 14.74
CA PRO A 1042 12.85 -30.15 13.60
C PRO A 1042 11.36 -30.46 13.71
N VAL A 1043 10.98 -31.54 14.41
CA VAL A 1043 9.58 -31.97 14.54
C VAL A 1043 8.84 -31.02 15.48
N GLU A 1044 9.45 -30.73 16.62
CA GLU A 1044 8.90 -29.77 17.58
C GLU A 1044 8.95 -28.34 17.02
N GLN A 1045 10.02 -27.96 16.32
CA GLN A 1045 10.11 -26.64 15.68
C GLN A 1045 9.00 -26.46 14.64
N ARG A 1046 8.69 -27.49 13.85
CA ARG A 1046 7.58 -27.50 12.89
C ARG A 1046 6.23 -27.30 13.58
N ARG A 1047 6.00 -27.99 14.70
CA ARG A 1047 4.76 -27.83 15.49
C ARG A 1047 4.58 -26.37 15.93
N ARG A 1048 5.62 -25.75 16.49
CA ARG A 1048 5.58 -24.36 16.99
C ARG A 1048 5.42 -23.33 15.87
N LEU A 1049 6.15 -23.47 14.76
CA LEU A 1049 5.99 -22.55 13.61
C LEU A 1049 4.62 -22.71 12.94
N THR A 1050 4.04 -23.92 12.96
CA THR A 1050 2.66 -24.13 12.47
C THR A 1050 1.65 -23.42 13.37
N GLU A 1051 1.79 -23.51 14.69
CA GLU A 1051 0.94 -22.75 15.64
C GLU A 1051 1.07 -21.24 15.43
N GLN A 1052 2.29 -20.71 15.27
CA GLN A 1052 2.53 -19.29 14.98
C GLN A 1052 1.90 -18.88 13.64
N SER A 1053 2.07 -19.67 12.58
CA SER A 1053 1.48 -19.39 11.27
C SER A 1053 -0.07 -19.41 11.30
N LEU A 1054 -0.67 -20.28 12.13
CA LEU A 1054 -2.11 -20.27 12.37
C LEU A 1054 -2.56 -19.00 13.11
N ARG A 1055 -1.81 -18.53 14.11
CA ARG A 1055 -2.05 -17.21 14.76
C ARG A 1055 -1.97 -16.07 13.74
N ALA A 1056 -0.98 -16.08 12.85
CA ALA A 1056 -0.87 -15.11 11.76
C ALA A 1056 -2.11 -15.12 10.83
N SER A 1057 -2.61 -16.30 10.48
CA SER A 1057 -3.85 -16.46 9.70
C SER A 1057 -5.11 -15.97 10.44
N GLY A 1058 -5.08 -16.01 11.78
CA GLY A 1058 -6.11 -15.50 12.69
C GLY A 1058 -6.13 -13.97 12.84
N GLY A 1059 -5.14 -13.27 12.26
CA GLY A 1059 -5.11 -11.81 12.20
C GLY A 1059 -3.96 -11.14 12.96
N ASP A 1060 -3.05 -11.91 13.56
CA ASP A 1060 -1.84 -11.39 14.20
C ASP A 1060 -0.77 -10.99 13.15
N PRO A 1061 -0.45 -9.69 12.98
CA PRO A 1061 0.53 -9.24 11.99
C PRO A 1061 1.99 -9.39 12.41
N GLU A 1062 2.27 -9.83 13.64
CA GLU A 1062 3.62 -9.99 14.21
C GLU A 1062 4.05 -11.46 14.33
N ALA A 1063 3.10 -12.40 14.27
CA ALA A 1063 3.36 -13.83 14.29
C ALA A 1063 4.22 -14.30 13.11
N MET A 1064 5.10 -15.26 13.37
CA MET A 1064 6.05 -15.79 12.39
C MET A 1064 5.36 -16.58 11.26
N GLU A 1065 5.90 -16.49 10.05
CA GLU A 1065 5.52 -17.34 8.94
C GLU A 1065 6.24 -18.71 9.01
N LEU A 1066 5.60 -19.75 8.46
CA LEU A 1066 6.21 -21.07 8.35
C LEU A 1066 7.32 -21.08 7.28
N ASP A 1067 8.56 -21.28 7.71
CA ASP A 1067 9.74 -21.39 6.83
C ASP A 1067 10.13 -22.85 6.61
N GLU A 1068 9.66 -23.45 5.51
CA GLU A 1068 9.96 -24.84 5.15
C GLU A 1068 11.45 -25.08 4.83
N ASP A 1069 12.15 -24.07 4.29
CA ASP A 1069 13.58 -24.19 3.99
C ASP A 1069 14.40 -24.23 5.29
N PHE A 1070 13.95 -23.52 6.33
CA PHE A 1070 14.55 -23.58 7.66
C PHE A 1070 14.31 -24.94 8.33
N LEU A 1071 13.07 -25.45 8.30
CA LEU A 1071 12.74 -26.75 8.86
C LEU A 1071 13.53 -27.87 8.17
N THR A 1072 13.61 -27.83 6.83
CA THR A 1072 14.42 -28.75 6.05
C THR A 1072 15.89 -28.70 6.48
N ALA A 1073 16.44 -27.51 6.78
CA ALA A 1073 17.80 -27.39 7.28
C ALA A 1073 17.98 -28.06 8.66
N LEU A 1074 17.03 -27.86 9.59
CA LEU A 1074 17.08 -28.54 10.89
C LEU A 1074 17.00 -30.07 10.78
N GLU A 1075 16.26 -30.58 9.78
CA GLU A 1075 16.15 -32.02 9.49
C GLU A 1075 17.50 -32.64 9.06
N TYR A 1076 18.45 -31.85 8.53
CA TYR A 1076 19.83 -32.31 8.29
C TYR A 1076 20.67 -32.43 9.58
N GLY A 1077 20.14 -31.94 10.70
CA GLY A 1077 20.77 -32.02 12.02
C GLY A 1077 21.53 -30.75 12.39
N MET A 1078 20.95 -29.96 13.28
CA MET A 1078 21.64 -28.85 13.94
C MET A 1078 22.26 -29.34 15.26
N PRO A 1079 23.56 -29.09 15.54
CA PRO A 1079 24.13 -29.41 16.85
C PRO A 1079 23.45 -28.61 17.96
N PRO A 1080 23.42 -29.10 19.22
CA PRO A 1080 22.99 -28.29 20.36
C PRO A 1080 23.74 -26.97 20.35
N THR A 1081 23.04 -25.84 20.41
CA THR A 1081 23.63 -24.52 20.15
C THR A 1081 23.04 -23.52 21.13
N GLY A 1082 23.86 -22.60 21.65
CA GLY A 1082 23.40 -21.43 22.35
C GLY A 1082 23.37 -20.22 21.41
N GLY A 1083 22.30 -19.44 21.42
CA GLY A 1083 22.17 -18.21 20.63
C GLY A 1083 21.94 -16.98 21.49
N LEU A 1084 22.50 -15.85 21.05
CA LEU A 1084 22.44 -14.54 21.70
C LEU A 1084 21.86 -13.52 20.74
N GLY A 1085 20.87 -12.74 21.18
CA GLY A 1085 20.46 -11.48 20.57
C GLY A 1085 20.78 -10.30 21.48
N LEU A 1086 21.54 -9.31 20.99
CA LEU A 1086 21.92 -8.13 21.76
C LEU A 1086 21.63 -6.85 20.96
N GLY A 1087 20.78 -5.98 21.52
CA GLY A 1087 20.46 -4.68 20.93
C GLY A 1087 21.63 -3.71 21.07
N VAL A 1088 22.38 -3.47 19.98
CA VAL A 1088 23.58 -2.62 20.00
C VAL A 1088 23.21 -1.16 20.27
N ASP A 1089 22.08 -0.70 19.71
CA ASP A 1089 21.58 0.65 20.00
C ASP A 1089 21.21 0.82 21.47
N ARG A 1090 20.53 -0.17 22.06
CA ARG A 1090 20.20 -0.18 23.50
C ARG A 1090 21.48 -0.20 24.35
N LEU A 1091 22.47 -1.02 24.00
CA LEU A 1091 23.79 -1.00 24.66
C LEU A 1091 24.41 0.41 24.65
N VAL A 1092 24.42 1.09 23.51
CA VAL A 1092 24.98 2.45 23.40
C VAL A 1092 24.16 3.45 24.22
N MET A 1093 22.84 3.28 24.32
CA MET A 1093 21.99 4.09 25.20
C MET A 1093 22.39 3.92 26.66
N LEU A 1094 22.62 2.69 27.15
CA LEU A 1094 23.07 2.44 28.52
C LEU A 1094 24.47 3.00 28.80
N LEU A 1095 25.38 2.85 27.84
CA LEU A 1095 26.74 3.37 27.94
C LEU A 1095 26.72 4.90 28.11
N THR A 1096 25.80 5.58 27.42
CA THR A 1096 25.78 7.04 27.37
C THR A 1096 24.74 7.69 28.28
N GLY A 1097 23.74 6.94 28.74
CA GLY A 1097 22.55 7.46 29.44
C GLY A 1097 21.60 8.26 28.55
N LEU A 1098 21.71 8.14 27.22
CA LEU A 1098 20.96 8.95 26.25
C LEU A 1098 19.95 8.14 25.44
N SER A 1099 19.02 8.84 24.79
CA SER A 1099 18.00 8.22 23.94
C SER A 1099 18.58 7.64 22.64
N ILE A 1100 17.86 6.71 21.99
CA ILE A 1100 18.28 6.15 20.69
C ILE A 1100 18.47 7.24 19.62
N ARG A 1101 17.66 8.30 19.70
CA ARG A 1101 17.73 9.42 18.75
C ARG A 1101 19.00 10.27 18.95
N ASP A 1102 19.55 10.30 20.16
CA ASP A 1102 20.79 11.01 20.45
C ASP A 1102 22.02 10.21 20.05
N THR A 1103 21.95 8.87 20.10
CA THR A 1103 23.08 7.97 19.83
C THR A 1103 23.24 7.60 18.36
N LEU A 1104 22.16 7.66 17.57
CA LEU A 1104 22.19 7.45 16.12
C LEU A 1104 22.70 8.69 15.38
N ALA A 1105 23.56 8.50 14.36
CA ALA A 1105 24.00 9.60 13.51
C ALA A 1105 22.79 10.26 12.82
N PHE A 1106 21.95 9.50 12.12
CA PHE A 1106 20.78 10.03 11.42
C PHE A 1106 19.51 9.26 11.80
N PRO A 1107 18.85 9.64 12.91
CA PRO A 1107 17.58 9.04 13.30
C PRO A 1107 16.48 9.34 12.27
N MET A 1108 15.51 8.44 12.13
CA MET A 1108 14.36 8.69 11.27
C MET A 1108 13.51 9.84 11.83
N VAL A 1109 13.22 10.84 11.00
CA VAL A 1109 12.36 11.97 11.36
C VAL A 1109 11.14 12.01 10.46
N ARG A 1110 9.99 12.36 11.06
CA ARG A 1110 8.80 12.70 10.27
C ARG A 1110 9.13 13.89 9.37
N PRO A 1111 8.81 13.85 8.06
CA PRO A 1111 8.95 15.03 7.21
C PRO A 1111 8.20 16.21 7.84
N GLY A 1112 8.87 17.34 8.03
CA GLY A 1112 8.22 18.54 8.54
C GLY A 1112 7.15 19.01 7.55
N GLY A 1113 5.98 19.40 8.04
CA GLY A 1113 5.05 20.19 7.23
C GLY A 1113 5.78 21.44 6.76
N ARG A 1114 5.73 21.76 5.47
CA ARG A 1114 6.22 23.05 4.99
C ARG A 1114 5.30 24.11 5.61
N SER A 1115 5.75 24.77 6.68
CA SER A 1115 5.18 26.00 7.21
C SER A 1115 5.36 27.14 6.22
#